data_AF-A0A3S4DA69-F1
#
_entry.id   AF-A0A3S4DA69-F1
#
_cell.length_a   1.000
_cell.length_b   1.000
_cell.length_c   1.000
_cell.angle_alpha   90.00
_cell.angle_beta   90.00
_cell.angle_gamma   90.00
#
_symmetry.space_group_name_H-M   'P 1'
#
loop_
_entity.id
_entity.type
_entity.pdbx_description
1 polymer ?
#
loop_
_entity_poly.entity_id
_entity_poly.type
_entity_poly.pdbx_seq_one_letter_code
_entity_poly.pdbx_strand_id
1 'polypeptide(L)'
;MTGADAIALIILLTILIAVGVYLLHWLYRHSSKDQSFVRTGSGGERVVMGGGALVIPIIHDITVVNMNAIPVEIRRTGEQSLITRNKMRVDIIAEFFVRVIPSEEGISTAARTLGARTQDPMALKEIIQGRFIDALAAVVATMTMEEIHTDRLGCMARVSELVAKTLGRNGLELETAAMTSLNQADIGVFNPSNAFDAEGLTQLTREIEDRRRLRNEIENQARIDIKLKDSETEARAIEIDRDLEYARIDQAQAIESRKAAQAAGIEAERQQAQVAITSSRSKAEEEAERIRLARIQAVEAERIRSENETRALEIERSRETELTEIAARTRLETERISTRQKIEAERIEREHAVREAEIRSKLELSNYETRSQGEIENQKLAVQEGVESARLATEKTIALRAIEKDKELRVTDESASAEKERAALERRKLIETERLTTEEAIRQRDIARAQTLKMAETKALRQTEDASIVANREIEELRVAARKYIERFEIEQNMEIELAEKQRLITVINKAIDEAVARTNEADARVKLAETEEKVETARAEEAASRAKRVEIIEAESRAERDALRVTRQAEAEKAATESRAEAEIAEAKAADIRYQTDADGRRKLNEAENLRNEESRRSAIYENLVSQLPQIIRESVKPMENIESIKILQVDGLPGLNSPSETGGAGGGGNVSDQVVNSAMKYRTQVAFVDGLMEEIGLPLKNLGSAGGMSFRNFPAVPGAKSGKDDD
;
A
#
# COMPACT_ATOMS: atom_id res chain seq x y z
N MET A 1 -19.47 -13.77 103.97
CA MET A 1 -18.37 -13.30 103.12
C MET A 1 -18.30 -11.79 103.25
N THR A 2 -17.17 -11.27 103.71
CA THR A 2 -16.85 -9.84 103.67
C THR A 2 -16.64 -9.39 102.21
N GLY A 3 -16.59 -8.08 101.96
CA GLY A 3 -16.21 -7.56 100.64
C GLY A 3 -14.82 -8.05 100.20
N ALA A 4 -13.90 -8.25 101.16
CA ALA A 4 -12.57 -8.80 100.88
C ALA A 4 -12.61 -10.27 100.43
N ASP A 5 -13.46 -11.11 101.02
CA ASP A 5 -13.58 -12.53 100.62
C ASP A 5 -14.11 -12.67 99.18
N ALA A 6 -15.05 -11.81 98.79
CA ALA A 6 -15.58 -11.76 97.44
C ALA A 6 -14.50 -11.32 96.43
N ILE A 7 -13.73 -10.28 96.76
CA ILE A 7 -12.61 -9.81 95.95
C ILE A 7 -11.54 -10.90 95.81
N ALA A 8 -11.17 -11.59 96.89
CA ALA A 8 -10.18 -12.67 96.87
C ALA A 8 -10.62 -13.85 95.98
N LEU A 9 -11.91 -14.22 96.03
CA LEU A 9 -12.46 -15.29 95.19
C LEU A 9 -12.53 -14.91 93.70
N ILE A 10 -12.86 -13.65 93.40
CA ILE A 10 -12.79 -13.09 92.03
C ILE A 10 -11.33 -13.11 91.53
N ILE A 11 -10.37 -12.65 92.33
CA ILE A 11 -8.94 -12.66 91.97
C ILE A 11 -8.48 -14.10 91.69
N LEU A 12 -8.77 -15.05 92.59
CA LEU A 12 -8.43 -16.46 92.39
C LEU A 12 -9.04 -17.03 91.09
N LEU A 13 -10.32 -16.74 90.83
CA LEU A 13 -11.00 -17.16 89.59
C LEU A 13 -10.34 -16.55 88.35
N THR A 14 -10.01 -15.25 88.37
CA THR A 14 -9.33 -14.60 87.23
C THR A 14 -7.93 -15.15 86.98
N ILE A 15 -7.16 -15.46 88.04
CA ILE A 15 -5.84 -16.12 87.91
C ILE A 15 -6.02 -17.53 87.33
N LEU A 16 -7.00 -18.30 87.79
CA LEU A 16 -7.25 -19.66 87.29
C LEU A 16 -7.67 -19.64 85.81
N ILE A 17 -8.51 -18.69 85.40
CA ILE A 17 -8.87 -18.46 83.98
C ILE A 17 -7.64 -18.04 83.18
N ALA A 18 -6.82 -17.10 83.67
CA ALA A 18 -5.62 -16.65 82.98
C ALA A 18 -4.59 -17.78 82.79
N VAL A 19 -4.37 -18.62 83.80
CA VAL A 19 -3.53 -19.82 83.72
C VAL A 19 -4.13 -20.84 82.75
N GLY A 20 -5.45 -21.05 82.77
CA GLY A 20 -6.15 -21.93 81.82
C GLY A 20 -6.00 -21.47 80.37
N VAL A 21 -6.16 -20.17 80.10
CA VAL A 21 -5.97 -19.57 78.76
C VAL A 21 -4.51 -19.64 78.32
N TYR A 22 -3.57 -19.37 79.23
CA TYR A 22 -2.12 -19.49 78.95
C TYR A 22 -1.73 -20.93 78.60
N LEU A 23 -2.19 -21.91 79.38
CA LEU A 23 -1.99 -23.33 79.11
C LEU A 23 -2.63 -23.74 77.78
N LEU A 24 -3.86 -23.30 77.50
CA LEU A 24 -4.53 -23.60 76.23
C LEU A 24 -3.77 -23.00 75.04
N HIS A 25 -3.28 -21.76 75.15
CA HIS A 25 -2.45 -21.14 74.12
C HIS A 25 -1.13 -21.90 73.88
N TRP A 26 -0.48 -22.37 74.95
CA TRP A 26 0.75 -23.15 74.88
C TRP A 26 0.53 -24.56 74.30
N LEU A 27 -0.60 -25.20 74.62
CA LEU A 27 -0.93 -26.57 74.21
C LEU A 27 -1.61 -26.65 72.84
N TYR A 28 -2.28 -25.59 72.37
CA TYR A 28 -3.10 -25.64 71.15
C TYR A 28 -2.33 -25.08 69.95
N ARG A 29 -1.87 -25.98 69.08
CA ARG A 29 -1.13 -25.61 67.86
C ARG A 29 -2.07 -25.58 66.66
N HIS A 30 -2.00 -24.49 65.91
CA HIS A 30 -2.79 -24.27 64.70
C HIS A 30 -2.00 -24.71 63.46
N SER A 31 -2.71 -25.28 62.49
CA SER A 31 -2.26 -25.54 61.13
C SER A 31 -2.85 -24.48 60.20
N SER A 32 -2.04 -23.95 59.30
CA SER A 32 -2.50 -23.05 58.24
C SER A 32 -3.07 -23.86 57.05
N LYS A 33 -3.34 -23.20 55.92
CA LYS A 33 -3.79 -23.89 54.69
C LYS A 33 -2.63 -24.44 53.86
N ASP A 34 -1.47 -23.81 53.97
CA ASP A 34 -0.21 -24.15 53.30
C ASP A 34 0.61 -25.21 54.06
N GLN A 35 0.35 -25.42 55.36
CA GLN A 35 1.08 -26.37 56.19
C GLN A 35 0.11 -27.25 56.97
N SER A 36 0.30 -28.56 56.88
CA SER A 36 -0.31 -29.55 57.76
C SER A 36 0.69 -29.99 58.82
N PHE A 37 0.21 -30.62 59.89
CA PHE A 37 1.11 -31.31 60.81
C PHE A 37 0.55 -32.65 61.27
N VAL A 38 1.47 -33.60 61.47
CA VAL A 38 1.19 -34.92 62.01
C VAL A 38 1.64 -34.93 63.46
N ARG A 39 0.70 -35.20 64.37
CA ARG A 39 0.95 -35.36 65.79
C ARG A 39 1.05 -36.84 66.11
N THR A 40 2.22 -37.29 66.55
CA THR A 40 2.47 -38.68 67.00
C THR A 40 2.57 -38.72 68.52
N GLY A 41 2.51 -39.91 69.13
CA GLY A 41 2.66 -40.11 70.57
C GLY A 41 1.45 -40.76 71.25
N SER A 42 1.15 -40.36 72.48
CA SER A 42 0.06 -40.95 73.27
C SER A 42 -1.31 -40.76 72.61
N GLY A 43 -2.04 -41.85 72.39
CA GLY A 43 -3.31 -41.82 71.65
C GLY A 43 -3.18 -41.91 70.13
N GLY A 44 -1.98 -42.22 69.61
CA GLY A 44 -1.77 -42.56 68.20
C GLY A 44 -1.40 -41.37 67.30
N GLU A 45 -1.19 -41.70 66.03
CA GLU A 45 -0.93 -40.73 64.96
C GLU A 45 -2.22 -39.99 64.59
N ARG A 46 -2.17 -38.65 64.55
CA ARG A 46 -3.28 -37.81 64.11
C ARG A 46 -2.79 -36.72 63.15
N VAL A 47 -3.35 -36.73 61.95
CA VAL A 47 -3.13 -35.69 60.93
C VAL A 47 -4.04 -34.50 61.22
N VAL A 48 -3.53 -33.28 61.02
CA VAL A 48 -4.29 -32.03 61.18
C VAL A 48 -4.13 -31.18 59.92
N MET A 49 -5.27 -30.88 59.28
CA MET A 49 -5.38 -30.04 58.08
C MET A 49 -6.34 -28.88 58.36
N GLY A 50 -5.92 -27.63 58.11
CA GLY A 50 -6.81 -26.46 58.15
C GLY A 50 -7.51 -26.19 59.49
N GLY A 51 -6.92 -26.63 60.61
CA GLY A 51 -7.45 -26.48 61.96
C GLY A 51 -6.34 -26.61 63.00
N GLY A 52 -6.68 -26.73 64.28
CA GLY A 52 -5.69 -26.91 65.35
C GLY A 52 -5.95 -28.12 66.24
N ALA A 53 -4.92 -28.58 66.93
CA ALA A 53 -4.98 -29.72 67.85
C ALA A 53 -4.21 -29.45 69.14
N LEU A 54 -4.66 -30.12 70.21
CA LEU A 54 -3.96 -30.14 71.48
C LEU A 54 -2.71 -31.03 71.38
N VAL A 55 -1.54 -30.41 71.55
CA VAL A 55 -0.24 -31.07 71.61
C VAL A 55 0.35 -30.82 73.00
N ILE A 56 0.46 -31.90 73.78
CA ILE A 56 1.16 -31.89 75.07
C ILE A 56 2.63 -32.26 74.80
N PRO A 57 3.61 -31.34 74.93
CA PRO A 57 4.99 -31.56 74.45
C PRO A 57 5.78 -32.68 75.14
N ILE A 58 5.27 -33.22 76.25
CA ILE A 58 5.91 -34.30 77.02
C ILE A 58 5.61 -35.68 76.41
N ILE A 59 4.48 -35.81 75.69
CA ILE A 59 3.93 -37.10 75.24
C ILE A 59 3.50 -37.10 73.76
N HIS A 60 3.74 -35.99 73.04
CA HIS A 60 3.46 -35.86 71.61
C HIS A 60 4.60 -35.15 70.89
N ASP A 61 5.02 -35.73 69.76
CA ASP A 61 5.87 -35.06 68.77
C ASP A 61 5.03 -34.48 67.63
N ILE A 62 5.59 -33.50 66.93
CA ILE A 62 4.97 -32.86 65.76
C ILE A 62 5.93 -32.91 64.58
N THR A 63 5.50 -33.52 63.49
CA THR A 63 6.13 -33.37 62.17
C THR A 63 5.30 -32.42 61.33
N VAL A 64 5.85 -31.24 61.01
CA VAL A 64 5.19 -30.27 60.10
C VAL A 64 5.49 -30.68 58.66
N VAL A 65 4.48 -30.56 57.79
CA VAL A 65 4.56 -30.93 56.38
C VAL A 65 4.07 -29.75 55.53
N ASN A 66 4.85 -29.37 54.52
CA ASN A 66 4.48 -28.31 53.58
C ASN A 66 3.55 -28.86 52.49
N MET A 67 2.38 -28.24 52.30
CA MET A 67 1.38 -28.61 51.28
C MET A 67 1.49 -27.79 49.99
N ASN A 68 2.32 -26.75 49.96
CA ASN A 68 2.51 -25.92 48.77
C ASN A 68 3.18 -26.69 47.63
N ALA A 69 2.88 -26.29 46.40
CA ALA A 69 3.61 -26.71 45.21
C ALA A 69 5.05 -26.19 45.23
N ILE A 70 6.01 -27.11 45.18
CA ILE A 70 7.44 -26.81 45.09
C ILE A 70 7.89 -27.08 43.65
N PRO A 71 8.43 -26.06 42.93
CA PRO A 71 8.98 -26.26 41.60
C PRO A 71 10.30 -27.01 41.67
N VAL A 72 10.42 -28.08 40.89
CA VAL A 72 11.62 -28.89 40.74
C VAL A 72 12.09 -28.80 39.29
N GLU A 73 13.01 -27.87 39.02
CA GLU A 73 13.70 -27.77 37.74
C GLU A 73 14.70 -28.93 37.57
N ILE A 74 14.54 -29.71 36.50
CA ILE A 74 15.46 -30.73 36.03
C ILE A 74 16.12 -30.25 34.75
N ARG A 75 17.44 -30.09 34.82
CA ARG A 75 18.29 -29.65 33.69
C ARG A 75 19.19 -30.79 33.26
N ARG A 76 19.06 -31.23 32.01
CA ARG A 76 19.90 -32.23 31.36
C ARG A 76 20.49 -31.62 30.09
N THR A 77 21.72 -31.12 30.21
CA THR A 77 22.41 -30.38 29.15
C THR A 77 23.86 -30.82 29.01
N GLY A 78 24.44 -30.72 27.81
CA GLY A 78 25.83 -31.10 27.55
C GLY A 78 26.08 -32.58 27.84
N GLU A 79 27.13 -32.93 28.58
CA GLU A 79 27.45 -34.35 28.89
C GLU A 79 26.29 -35.12 29.54
N GLN A 80 25.41 -34.41 30.28
CA GLN A 80 24.22 -34.97 30.94
C GLN A 80 22.95 -34.99 30.05
N SER A 81 23.05 -34.64 28.77
CA SER A 81 21.97 -34.72 27.78
C SER A 81 21.31 -36.11 27.77
N LEU A 82 20.02 -36.17 27.46
CA LEU A 82 19.32 -37.45 27.29
C LEU A 82 19.52 -37.99 25.87
N ILE A 83 19.41 -39.31 25.69
CA ILE A 83 19.60 -39.98 24.39
C ILE A 83 18.24 -40.45 23.87
N THR A 84 17.88 -40.08 22.64
CA THR A 84 16.62 -40.44 21.98
C THR A 84 16.63 -41.84 21.34
N ARG A 85 15.47 -42.29 20.82
CA ARG A 85 15.35 -43.54 20.03
C ARG A 85 16.35 -43.62 18.88
N ASN A 86 16.61 -42.48 18.22
CA ASN A 86 17.56 -42.33 17.11
C ASN A 86 18.98 -41.91 17.55
N LYS A 87 19.35 -42.14 18.82
CA LYS A 87 20.71 -41.95 19.39
C LYS A 87 21.18 -40.49 19.33
N MET A 88 20.25 -39.56 19.17
CA MET A 88 20.54 -38.15 19.23
C MET A 88 20.57 -37.71 20.69
N ARG A 89 21.63 -36.98 21.05
CA ARG A 89 21.68 -36.28 22.34
C ARG A 89 20.82 -35.03 22.30
N VAL A 90 19.94 -34.92 23.30
CA VAL A 90 18.99 -33.83 23.44
C VAL A 90 19.12 -33.17 24.81
N ASP A 91 19.20 -31.85 24.76
CA ASP A 91 19.31 -30.96 25.91
C ASP A 91 17.90 -30.56 26.33
N ILE A 92 17.48 -31.01 27.52
CA ILE A 92 16.12 -30.84 28.04
C ILE A 92 16.17 -30.09 29.37
N ILE A 93 15.32 -29.07 29.47
CA ILE A 93 14.99 -28.38 30.72
C ILE A 93 13.50 -28.58 30.95
N ALA A 94 13.15 -29.24 32.05
CA ALA A 94 11.77 -29.50 32.45
C ALA A 94 11.54 -29.05 33.89
N GLU A 95 10.35 -28.55 34.17
CA GLU A 95 9.93 -28.08 35.49
C GLU A 95 8.72 -28.88 35.96
N PHE A 96 8.81 -29.40 37.18
CA PHE A 96 7.78 -30.24 37.79
C PHE A 96 7.30 -29.60 39.09
N PHE A 97 6.00 -29.34 39.18
CA PHE A 97 5.36 -28.79 40.37
C PHE A 97 4.91 -29.95 41.26
N VAL A 98 5.60 -30.15 42.38
CA VAL A 98 5.38 -31.28 43.29
C VAL A 98 4.80 -30.77 44.60
N ARG A 99 3.76 -31.43 45.10
CA ARG A 99 3.19 -31.16 46.42
C ARG A 99 2.86 -32.46 47.15
N VAL A 100 2.51 -32.36 48.42
CA VAL A 100 1.98 -33.49 49.19
C VAL A 100 0.49 -33.66 48.86
N ILE A 101 0.04 -34.91 48.74
CA ILE A 101 -1.37 -35.23 48.53
C ILE A 101 -2.17 -34.73 49.73
N PRO A 102 -3.21 -33.89 49.56
CA PRO A 102 -4.00 -33.32 50.66
C PRO A 102 -5.01 -34.33 51.23
N SER A 103 -4.51 -35.48 51.71
CA SER A 103 -5.27 -36.55 52.35
C SER A 103 -4.55 -37.02 53.62
N GLU A 104 -5.29 -37.64 54.55
CA GLU A 104 -4.69 -38.15 55.79
C GLU A 104 -3.59 -39.18 55.52
N GLU A 105 -3.81 -40.12 54.60
CA GLU A 105 -2.82 -41.12 54.19
C GLU A 105 -1.61 -40.49 53.48
N GLY A 106 -1.84 -39.49 52.62
CA GLY A 106 -0.79 -38.78 51.89
C GLY A 106 0.14 -38.02 52.84
N ILE A 107 -0.45 -37.24 53.76
CA ILE A 107 0.28 -36.44 54.74
C ILE A 107 0.99 -37.33 55.76
N SER A 108 0.36 -38.41 56.23
CA SER A 108 1.00 -39.42 57.10
C SER A 108 2.23 -40.03 56.42
N THR A 109 2.09 -40.44 55.16
CA THR A 109 3.18 -41.04 54.38
C THR A 109 4.31 -40.04 54.11
N ALA A 110 3.99 -38.79 53.77
CA ALA A 110 4.97 -37.72 53.57
C ALA A 110 5.68 -37.35 54.89
N ALA A 111 4.97 -37.25 56.01
CA ALA A 111 5.57 -37.01 57.33
C ALA A 111 6.54 -38.13 57.74
N ARG A 112 6.22 -39.38 57.38
CA ARG A 112 7.04 -40.56 57.70
C ARG A 112 8.26 -40.73 56.78
N THR A 113 8.15 -40.36 55.51
CA THR A 113 9.21 -40.58 54.49
C THR A 113 10.11 -39.36 54.25
N LEU A 114 9.55 -38.16 54.34
CA LEU A 114 10.22 -36.89 54.05
C LEU A 114 10.35 -36.02 55.30
N GLY A 115 9.30 -36.02 56.15
CA GLY A 115 9.24 -35.24 57.37
C GLY A 115 9.53 -33.75 57.15
N ALA A 116 10.44 -33.20 57.95
CA ALA A 116 10.87 -31.80 57.85
C ALA A 116 11.50 -31.45 56.48
N ARG A 117 11.99 -32.43 55.70
CA ARG A 117 12.55 -32.18 54.35
C ARG A 117 11.50 -31.65 53.36
N THR A 118 10.21 -31.77 53.66
CA THR A 118 9.15 -31.12 52.85
C THR A 118 9.15 -29.59 52.97
N GLN A 119 9.73 -29.03 54.04
CA GLN A 119 9.82 -27.58 54.22
C GLN A 119 11.02 -26.96 53.47
N ASP A 120 12.02 -27.75 53.09
CA ASP A 120 13.21 -27.30 52.36
C ASP A 120 13.13 -27.76 50.88
N PRO A 121 12.92 -26.83 49.92
CA PRO A 121 12.89 -27.15 48.50
C PRO A 121 14.14 -27.86 47.99
N MET A 122 15.32 -27.56 48.53
CA MET A 122 16.59 -28.16 48.10
C MET A 122 16.70 -29.60 48.59
N ALA A 123 16.41 -29.83 49.88
CA ALA A 123 16.42 -31.17 50.46
C ALA A 123 15.33 -32.08 49.88
N LEU A 124 14.18 -31.53 49.48
CA LEU A 124 13.15 -32.27 48.74
C LEU A 124 13.63 -32.62 47.32
N LYS A 125 14.13 -31.61 46.57
CA LYS A 125 14.65 -31.78 45.21
C LYS A 125 15.69 -32.91 45.13
N GLU A 126 16.66 -32.93 46.04
CA GLU A 126 17.70 -33.97 46.09
C GLU A 126 17.13 -35.41 46.12
N ILE A 127 16.05 -35.66 46.89
CA ILE A 127 15.44 -36.99 47.01
C ILE A 127 14.75 -37.41 45.71
N ILE A 128 13.99 -36.49 45.10
CA ILE A 128 13.04 -36.84 44.03
C ILE A 128 13.60 -36.59 42.63
N GLN A 129 14.63 -35.75 42.48
CA GLN A 129 15.28 -35.42 41.21
C GLN A 129 15.71 -36.67 40.41
N GLY A 130 16.25 -37.70 41.09
CA GLY A 130 16.60 -38.97 40.43
C GLY A 130 15.42 -39.64 39.74
N ARG A 131 14.22 -39.61 40.34
CA ARG A 131 13.01 -40.25 39.76
C ARG A 131 12.48 -39.51 38.54
N PHE A 132 12.57 -38.18 38.53
CA PHE A 132 12.26 -37.38 37.34
C PHE A 132 13.24 -37.63 36.21
N ILE A 133 14.53 -37.71 36.53
CA ILE A 133 15.60 -38.05 35.59
C ILE A 133 15.35 -39.42 34.94
N ASP A 134 15.05 -40.44 35.75
CA ASP A 134 14.80 -41.81 35.26
C ASP A 134 13.58 -41.87 34.34
N ALA A 135 12.49 -41.18 34.71
CA ALA A 135 11.26 -41.14 33.92
C ALA A 135 11.44 -40.34 32.61
N LEU A 136 12.13 -39.19 32.66
CA LEU A 136 12.49 -38.42 31.45
C LEU A 136 13.34 -39.28 30.51
N ALA A 137 14.40 -39.91 31.01
CA ALA A 137 15.26 -40.78 30.21
C ALA A 137 14.49 -41.95 29.59
N ALA A 138 13.61 -42.60 30.36
CA ALA A 138 12.80 -43.72 29.87
C ALA A 138 11.84 -43.33 28.74
N VAL A 139 11.18 -42.16 28.82
CA VAL A 139 10.28 -41.69 27.76
C VAL A 139 11.06 -41.20 26.54
N VAL A 140 12.08 -40.36 26.74
CA VAL A 140 12.92 -39.80 25.67
C VAL A 140 13.58 -40.90 24.84
N ALA A 141 14.04 -41.99 25.46
CA ALA A 141 14.62 -43.13 24.74
C ALA A 141 13.63 -43.85 23.79
N THR A 142 12.31 -43.67 23.94
CA THR A 142 11.29 -44.26 23.06
C THR A 142 10.89 -43.38 21.87
N MET A 143 11.23 -42.09 21.91
CA MET A 143 10.83 -41.09 20.91
C MET A 143 12.04 -40.54 20.15
N THR A 144 11.85 -39.97 18.96
CA THR A 144 12.89 -39.16 18.29
C THR A 144 12.88 -37.72 18.79
N MET A 145 13.96 -36.98 18.52
CA MET A 145 14.01 -35.54 18.81
C MET A 145 12.85 -34.77 18.14
N GLU A 146 12.52 -35.11 16.89
CA GLU A 146 11.43 -34.51 16.12
C GLU A 146 10.04 -34.84 16.69
N GLU A 147 9.82 -36.09 17.12
CA GLU A 147 8.59 -36.51 17.80
C GLU A 147 8.41 -35.74 19.12
N ILE A 148 9.47 -35.60 19.93
CA ILE A 148 9.45 -34.84 21.19
C ILE A 148 9.24 -33.35 20.92
N HIS A 149 9.84 -32.79 19.86
CA HIS A 149 9.66 -31.39 19.48
C HIS A 149 8.22 -31.08 19.06
N THR A 150 7.59 -32.01 18.34
CA THR A 150 6.23 -31.87 17.80
C THR A 150 5.17 -32.12 18.87
N ASP A 151 5.31 -33.18 19.66
CA ASP A 151 4.38 -33.54 20.75
C ASP A 151 5.04 -33.43 22.14
N ARG A 152 5.40 -32.20 22.50
CA ARG A 152 5.98 -31.87 23.81
C ARG A 152 5.03 -32.23 24.95
N LEU A 153 3.72 -32.05 24.75
CA LEU A 153 2.68 -32.32 25.75
C LEU A 153 2.50 -33.82 25.98
N GLY A 154 2.39 -34.63 24.92
CA GLY A 154 2.30 -36.09 25.04
C GLY A 154 3.55 -36.73 25.64
N CYS A 155 4.75 -36.18 25.35
CA CYS A 155 5.98 -36.57 26.03
C CYS A 155 5.89 -36.31 27.55
N MET A 156 5.54 -35.08 27.96
CA MET A 156 5.40 -34.73 29.39
C MET A 156 4.26 -35.50 30.07
N ALA A 157 3.17 -35.82 29.38
CA ALA A 157 2.09 -36.64 29.91
C ALA A 157 2.57 -38.05 30.28
N ARG A 158 3.33 -38.72 29.39
CA ARG A 158 3.92 -40.05 29.67
C ARG A 158 4.93 -40.00 30.83
N VAL A 159 5.73 -38.94 30.91
CA VAL A 159 6.64 -38.72 32.04
C VAL A 159 5.84 -38.56 33.34
N SER A 160 4.76 -37.78 33.31
CA SER A 160 3.90 -37.53 34.48
C SER A 160 3.25 -38.82 35.01
N GLU A 161 2.80 -39.71 34.12
CA GLU A 161 2.19 -41.00 34.48
C GLU A 161 3.19 -41.93 35.20
N LEU A 162 4.42 -42.06 34.66
CA LEU A 162 5.49 -42.85 35.26
C LEU A 162 5.92 -42.30 36.63
N VAL A 163 6.01 -40.98 36.74
CA VAL A 163 6.41 -40.30 37.97
C VAL A 163 5.32 -40.36 39.05
N ALA A 164 4.04 -40.16 38.70
CA ALA A 164 2.93 -40.14 39.65
C ALA A 164 2.85 -41.42 40.49
N LYS A 165 3.01 -42.59 39.85
CA LYS A 165 3.08 -43.89 40.52
C LYS A 165 4.25 -44.03 41.50
N THR A 166 5.33 -43.29 41.28
CA THR A 166 6.53 -43.29 42.13
C THR A 166 6.40 -42.30 43.28
N LEU A 167 5.93 -41.08 43.02
CA LEU A 167 5.72 -40.04 44.02
C LEU A 167 4.66 -40.41 45.05
N GLY A 168 3.56 -41.03 44.63
CA GLY A 168 2.46 -41.41 45.52
C GLY A 168 2.88 -42.35 46.67
N ARG A 169 3.95 -43.14 46.47
CA ARG A 169 4.52 -44.03 47.50
C ARG A 169 5.19 -43.27 48.66
N ASN A 170 5.50 -41.99 48.44
CA ASN A 170 6.05 -41.06 49.44
C ASN A 170 5.01 -40.02 49.89
N GLY A 171 3.73 -40.19 49.54
CA GLY A 171 2.67 -39.20 49.83
C GLY A 171 2.72 -37.94 48.96
N LEU A 172 3.51 -37.93 47.89
CA LEU A 172 3.64 -36.80 46.96
C LEU A 172 2.76 -37.00 45.71
N GLU A 173 2.25 -35.91 45.17
CA GLU A 173 1.64 -35.84 43.84
C GLU A 173 2.32 -34.79 42.96
N LEU A 174 2.23 -35.02 41.66
CA LEU A 174 2.68 -34.11 40.62
C LEU A 174 1.47 -33.27 40.18
N GLU A 175 1.50 -31.97 40.46
CA GLU A 175 0.43 -31.04 40.09
C GLU A 175 0.50 -30.66 38.62
N THR A 176 1.70 -30.42 38.09
CA THR A 176 1.93 -30.07 36.69
C THR A 176 3.36 -30.41 36.28
N ALA A 177 3.55 -30.81 35.02
CA ALA A 177 4.86 -30.99 34.38
C ALA A 177 4.92 -30.17 33.09
N ALA A 178 6.01 -29.42 32.90
CA ALA A 178 6.24 -28.62 31.71
C ALA A 178 7.67 -28.81 31.19
N MET A 179 7.85 -28.76 29.86
CA MET A 179 9.16 -28.77 29.22
C MET A 179 9.50 -27.36 28.73
N THR A 180 10.33 -26.66 29.50
CA THR A 180 10.74 -25.27 29.29
C THR A 180 11.67 -25.12 28.08
N SER A 181 12.59 -26.08 27.87
CA SER A 181 13.52 -26.07 26.73
C SER A 181 13.79 -27.47 26.22
N LEU A 182 13.98 -27.57 24.91
CA LEU A 182 14.33 -28.78 24.17
C LEU A 182 15.22 -28.36 22.99
N ASN A 183 16.51 -28.70 23.05
CA ASN A 183 17.49 -28.44 22.01
C ASN A 183 18.24 -29.72 21.64
N GLN A 184 18.88 -29.73 20.48
CA GLN A 184 19.90 -30.72 20.16
C GLN A 184 21.18 -30.37 20.94
N ALA A 185 21.86 -31.37 21.52
CA ALA A 185 23.15 -31.15 22.16
C ALA A 185 24.23 -30.88 21.10
N ASP A 186 25.21 -30.03 21.43
CA ASP A 186 26.31 -29.69 20.52
C ASP A 186 27.09 -30.93 20.05
N ILE A 187 27.58 -30.88 18.81
CA ILE A 187 28.33 -32.00 18.19
C ILE A 187 29.58 -32.39 19.00
N GLY A 188 30.19 -31.45 19.72
CA GLY A 188 31.34 -31.69 20.60
C GLY A 188 31.04 -32.50 21.86
N VAL A 189 29.76 -32.71 22.21
CA VAL A 189 29.32 -33.55 23.33
C VAL A 189 29.33 -35.04 22.96
N PHE A 190 29.21 -35.36 21.67
CA PHE A 190 29.19 -36.75 21.19
C PHE A 190 30.61 -37.33 21.26
N ASN A 191 30.80 -38.37 22.08
CA ASN A 191 32.09 -39.05 22.20
C ASN A 191 32.23 -40.17 21.14
N PRO A 192 33.14 -40.06 20.14
CA PRO A 192 33.28 -41.07 19.08
C PRO A 192 33.73 -42.46 19.58
N SER A 193 34.23 -42.57 20.81
CA SER A 193 34.58 -43.85 21.43
C SER A 193 33.40 -44.57 22.12
N ASN A 194 32.26 -43.90 22.30
CA ASN A 194 31.03 -44.50 22.82
C ASN A 194 30.15 -44.98 21.66
N ALA A 195 29.66 -46.23 21.72
CA ALA A 195 28.89 -46.84 20.63
C ALA A 195 27.58 -46.10 20.30
N PHE A 196 26.86 -45.57 21.30
CA PHE A 196 25.62 -44.83 21.07
C PHE A 196 25.90 -43.45 20.48
N ASP A 197 26.88 -42.72 21.03
CA ASP A 197 27.26 -41.40 20.54
C ASP A 197 27.87 -41.47 19.13
N ALA A 198 28.62 -42.54 18.81
CA ALA A 198 29.14 -42.79 17.46
C ALA A 198 28.03 -43.09 16.44
N GLU A 199 26.99 -43.84 16.83
CA GLU A 199 25.80 -44.07 15.99
C GLU A 199 25.07 -42.75 15.73
N GLY A 200 24.80 -41.97 16.79
CA GLY A 200 24.15 -40.66 16.70
C GLY A 200 24.93 -39.66 15.86
N LEU A 201 26.25 -39.54 16.08
CA LEU A 201 27.15 -38.70 15.30
C LEU A 201 27.17 -39.10 13.82
N THR A 202 27.12 -40.40 13.51
CA THR A 202 27.05 -40.90 12.13
C THR A 202 25.72 -40.53 11.46
N GLN A 203 24.60 -40.66 12.17
CA GLN A 203 23.27 -40.25 11.66
C GLN A 203 23.22 -38.74 11.42
N LEU A 204 23.68 -37.94 12.39
CA LEU A 204 23.76 -36.49 12.30
C LEU A 204 24.64 -36.02 11.13
N THR A 205 25.83 -36.60 10.99
CA THR A 205 26.77 -36.23 9.91
C THR A 205 26.17 -36.55 8.54
N ARG A 206 25.50 -37.71 8.40
CA ARG A 206 24.78 -38.06 7.17
C ARG A 206 23.69 -37.04 6.86
N GLU A 207 22.84 -36.73 7.83
CA GLU A 207 21.73 -35.78 7.64
C GLU A 207 22.23 -34.36 7.33
N ILE A 208 23.32 -33.91 7.94
CA ILE A 208 23.96 -32.63 7.63
C ILE A 208 24.49 -32.61 6.19
N GLU A 209 25.20 -33.65 5.75
CA GLU A 209 25.73 -33.71 4.38
C GLU A 209 24.61 -33.88 3.34
N ASP A 210 23.56 -34.65 3.62
CA ASP A 210 22.37 -34.75 2.76
C ASP A 210 21.65 -33.39 2.63
N ARG A 211 21.45 -32.66 3.74
CA ARG A 211 20.87 -31.31 3.73
C ARG A 211 21.79 -30.28 3.04
N ARG A 212 23.11 -30.41 3.20
CA ARG A 212 24.12 -29.57 2.53
C ARG A 212 24.11 -29.80 1.02
N ARG A 213 24.05 -31.06 0.60
CA ARG A 213 23.92 -31.45 -0.81
C ARG A 213 22.62 -30.91 -1.41
N LEU A 214 21.48 -31.11 -0.76
CA LEU A 214 20.19 -30.59 -1.21
C LEU A 214 20.21 -29.06 -1.37
N ARG A 215 20.81 -28.34 -0.41
CA ARG A 215 21.01 -26.88 -0.50
C ARG A 215 21.84 -26.49 -1.73
N ASN A 216 22.98 -27.14 -1.93
CA ASN A 216 23.84 -26.90 -3.10
C ASN A 216 23.12 -27.22 -4.42
N GLU A 217 22.32 -28.28 -4.47
CA GLU A 217 21.51 -28.65 -5.64
C GLU A 217 20.45 -27.58 -5.93
N ILE A 218 19.74 -27.08 -4.91
CA ILE A 218 18.78 -25.96 -5.03
C ILE A 218 19.48 -24.67 -5.49
N GLU A 219 20.61 -24.29 -4.89
CA GLU A 219 21.37 -23.08 -5.25
C GLU A 219 21.88 -23.14 -6.70
N ASN A 220 22.37 -24.31 -7.14
CA ASN A 220 22.81 -24.50 -8.52
C ASN A 220 21.63 -24.49 -9.50
N GLN A 221 20.51 -25.14 -9.16
CA GLN A 221 19.31 -25.14 -10.00
C GLN A 221 18.76 -23.71 -10.14
N ALA A 222 18.60 -22.98 -9.03
CA ALA A 222 18.17 -21.59 -9.05
C ALA A 222 19.10 -20.70 -9.90
N ARG A 223 20.42 -20.92 -9.82
CA ARG A 223 21.40 -20.21 -10.67
C ARG A 223 21.26 -20.53 -12.15
N ILE A 224 20.90 -21.77 -12.51
CA ILE A 224 20.63 -22.17 -13.89
C ILE A 224 19.31 -21.56 -14.38
N ASP A 225 18.25 -21.64 -13.57
CA ASP A 225 16.92 -21.13 -13.90
C ASP A 225 16.93 -19.60 -14.08
N ILE A 226 17.67 -18.88 -13.23
CA ILE A 226 17.92 -17.43 -13.39
C ILE A 226 18.63 -17.17 -14.71
N LYS A 227 19.76 -17.84 -15.01
CA LYS A 227 20.49 -17.63 -16.26
C LYS A 227 19.69 -17.94 -17.52
N LEU A 228 18.86 -18.98 -17.49
CA LEU A 228 17.95 -19.31 -18.58
C LEU A 228 16.92 -18.19 -18.79
N LYS A 229 16.35 -17.67 -17.71
CA LYS A 229 15.34 -16.61 -17.76
C LYS A 229 15.93 -15.24 -18.13
N ASP A 230 17.15 -14.94 -17.71
CA ASP A 230 17.90 -13.75 -18.12
C ASP A 230 18.18 -13.81 -19.63
N SER A 231 18.68 -14.96 -20.12
CA SER A 231 18.94 -15.20 -21.55
C SER A 231 17.67 -15.15 -22.40
N GLU A 232 16.55 -15.69 -21.90
CA GLU A 232 15.25 -15.55 -22.55
C GLU A 232 14.78 -14.08 -22.57
N THR A 233 15.00 -13.34 -21.49
CA THR A 233 14.63 -11.92 -21.40
C THR A 233 15.47 -11.06 -22.35
N GLU A 234 16.77 -11.34 -22.47
CA GLU A 234 17.69 -10.69 -23.42
C GLU A 234 17.29 -11.01 -24.87
N ALA A 235 16.98 -12.26 -25.19
CA ALA A 235 16.48 -12.65 -26.51
C ALA A 235 15.18 -11.93 -26.89
N ARG A 236 14.23 -11.83 -25.94
CA ARG A 236 12.98 -11.06 -26.13
C ARG A 236 13.23 -9.56 -26.27
N ALA A 237 14.20 -9.00 -25.54
CA ALA A 237 14.57 -7.58 -25.67
C ALA A 237 15.12 -7.28 -27.07
N ILE A 238 16.00 -8.14 -27.59
CA ILE A 238 16.53 -8.05 -28.97
C ILE A 238 15.41 -8.16 -30.02
N GLU A 239 14.43 -9.05 -29.80
CA GLU A 239 13.26 -9.16 -30.66
C GLU A 239 12.39 -7.90 -30.64
N ILE A 240 12.13 -7.32 -29.48
CA ILE A 240 11.40 -6.05 -29.33
C ILE A 240 12.15 -4.90 -30.02
N ASP A 241 13.47 -4.79 -29.83
CA ASP A 241 14.29 -3.75 -30.48
C ASP A 241 14.30 -3.89 -32.01
N ARG A 242 14.39 -5.13 -32.52
CA ARG A 242 14.28 -5.43 -33.96
C ARG A 242 12.92 -5.00 -34.52
N ASP A 243 11.83 -5.34 -33.82
CA ASP A 243 10.48 -5.03 -34.27
C ASP A 243 10.16 -3.53 -34.14
N LEU A 244 10.75 -2.83 -33.17
CA LEU A 244 10.74 -1.36 -33.07
C LEU A 244 11.51 -0.70 -34.22
N GLU A 245 12.66 -1.23 -34.64
CA GLU A 245 13.37 -0.74 -35.82
C GLU A 245 12.59 -0.98 -37.11
N TYR A 246 11.98 -2.15 -37.30
CA TYR A 246 11.06 -2.38 -38.43
C TYR A 246 9.89 -1.37 -38.43
N ALA A 247 9.25 -1.14 -37.28
CA ALA A 247 8.18 -0.16 -37.16
C ALA A 247 8.64 1.28 -37.46
N ARG A 248 9.88 1.66 -37.08
CA ARG A 248 10.49 2.95 -37.42
C ARG A 248 10.74 3.08 -38.94
N ILE A 249 11.25 2.03 -39.57
CA ILE A 249 11.52 2.00 -41.02
C ILE A 249 10.20 2.11 -41.80
N ASP A 250 9.17 1.34 -41.42
CA ASP A 250 7.85 1.41 -42.04
C ASP A 250 7.20 2.79 -41.86
N GLN A 251 7.32 3.39 -40.66
CA GLN A 251 6.85 4.76 -40.41
C GLN A 251 7.61 5.79 -41.26
N ALA A 252 8.94 5.64 -41.40
CA ALA A 252 9.75 6.51 -42.24
C ALA A 252 9.33 6.39 -43.73
N GLN A 253 9.17 5.17 -44.24
CA GLN A 253 8.69 4.93 -45.61
C GLN A 253 7.26 5.46 -45.82
N ALA A 254 6.37 5.34 -44.83
CA ALA A 254 5.03 5.92 -44.88
C ALA A 254 5.05 7.46 -44.88
N ILE A 255 6.01 8.09 -44.20
CA ILE A 255 6.22 9.55 -44.22
C ILE A 255 6.84 9.98 -45.54
N GLU A 256 7.85 9.27 -46.07
CA GLU A 256 8.48 9.59 -47.36
C GLU A 256 7.51 9.42 -48.53
N SER A 257 6.74 8.33 -48.57
CA SER A 257 5.72 8.13 -49.61
C SER A 257 4.61 9.20 -49.56
N ARG A 258 4.18 9.62 -48.35
CA ARG A 258 3.26 10.77 -48.20
C ARG A 258 3.88 12.09 -48.66
N LYS A 259 5.15 12.37 -48.30
CA LYS A 259 5.88 13.56 -48.77
C LYS A 259 6.06 13.54 -50.29
N ALA A 260 6.38 12.39 -50.89
CA ALA A 260 6.53 12.22 -52.33
C ALA A 260 5.19 12.41 -53.06
N ALA A 261 4.09 11.87 -52.54
CA ALA A 261 2.75 12.11 -53.08
C ALA A 261 2.34 13.59 -52.97
N GLN A 262 2.64 14.25 -51.85
CA GLN A 262 2.37 15.68 -51.67
C GLN A 262 3.24 16.56 -52.59
N ALA A 263 4.52 16.24 -52.75
CA ALA A 263 5.42 16.90 -53.68
C ALA A 263 4.97 16.72 -55.13
N ALA A 264 4.58 15.50 -55.53
CA ALA A 264 4.03 15.21 -56.85
C ALA A 264 2.70 15.96 -57.10
N GLY A 265 1.86 16.13 -56.07
CA GLY A 265 0.66 16.96 -56.14
C GLY A 265 0.98 18.44 -56.40
N ILE A 266 1.92 19.01 -55.63
CA ILE A 266 2.38 20.41 -55.79
C ILE A 266 3.06 20.60 -57.15
N GLU A 267 3.85 19.63 -57.61
CA GLU A 267 4.50 19.67 -58.92
C GLU A 267 3.45 19.60 -60.04
N ALA A 268 2.45 18.72 -59.94
CA ALA A 268 1.36 18.64 -60.90
C ALA A 268 0.51 19.93 -60.95
N GLU A 269 0.23 20.55 -59.80
CA GLU A 269 -0.46 21.84 -59.71
C GLU A 269 0.37 22.97 -60.33
N ARG A 270 1.70 23.00 -60.08
CA ARG A 270 2.63 23.92 -60.74
C ARG A 270 2.71 23.71 -62.24
N GLN A 271 2.72 22.47 -62.72
CA GLN A 271 2.70 22.17 -64.15
C GLN A 271 1.37 22.62 -64.78
N GLN A 272 0.23 22.40 -64.13
CA GLN A 272 -1.07 22.92 -64.59
C GLN A 272 -1.11 24.46 -64.61
N ALA A 273 -0.60 25.12 -63.57
CA ALA A 273 -0.49 26.58 -63.53
C ALA A 273 0.45 27.11 -64.62
N GLN A 274 1.58 26.44 -64.86
CA GLN A 274 2.52 26.81 -65.91
C GLN A 274 1.92 26.62 -67.31
N VAL A 275 1.17 25.53 -67.55
CA VAL A 275 0.41 25.30 -68.79
C VAL A 275 -0.72 26.32 -68.98
N ALA A 276 -1.37 26.77 -67.90
CA ALA A 276 -2.35 27.85 -67.96
C ALA A 276 -1.69 29.20 -68.32
N ILE A 277 -0.51 29.50 -67.76
CA ILE A 277 0.28 30.70 -68.09
C ILE A 277 0.79 30.65 -69.54
N THR A 278 1.37 29.53 -69.98
CA THR A 278 1.88 29.40 -71.37
C THR A 278 0.75 29.42 -72.38
N SER A 279 -0.37 28.74 -72.15
CA SER A 279 -1.52 28.80 -73.07
C SER A 279 -2.19 30.18 -73.11
N SER A 280 -2.20 30.93 -72.00
CA SER A 280 -2.64 32.33 -72.00
C SER A 280 -1.67 33.23 -72.77
N ARG A 281 -0.37 33.00 -72.62
CA ARG A 281 0.68 33.72 -73.34
C ARG A 281 0.66 33.42 -74.84
N SER A 282 0.54 32.16 -75.25
CA SER A 282 0.44 31.77 -76.67
C SER A 282 -0.80 32.38 -77.33
N LYS A 283 -1.95 32.46 -76.64
CA LYS A 283 -3.13 33.17 -77.18
C LYS A 283 -2.86 34.66 -77.40
N ALA A 284 -2.19 35.33 -76.47
CA ALA A 284 -1.81 36.73 -76.62
C ALA A 284 -0.75 36.93 -77.74
N GLU A 285 0.19 36.00 -77.89
CA GLU A 285 1.18 35.99 -78.98
C GLU A 285 0.52 35.71 -80.35
N GLU A 286 -0.46 34.79 -80.44
CA GLU A 286 -1.26 34.54 -81.65
C GLU A 286 -2.10 35.75 -82.07
N GLU A 287 -2.73 36.46 -81.13
CA GLU A 287 -3.47 37.69 -81.41
C GLU A 287 -2.54 38.82 -81.88
N ALA A 288 -1.36 38.96 -81.26
CA ALA A 288 -0.33 39.91 -81.70
C ALA A 288 0.24 39.55 -83.08
N GLU A 289 0.48 38.27 -83.37
CA GLU A 289 0.87 37.76 -84.69
C GLU A 289 -0.21 38.03 -85.74
N ARG A 290 -1.50 37.81 -85.43
CA ARG A 290 -2.60 38.15 -86.36
C ARG A 290 -2.63 39.64 -86.71
N ILE A 291 -2.45 40.52 -85.73
CA ILE A 291 -2.37 41.97 -85.95
C ILE A 291 -1.13 42.31 -86.79
N ARG A 292 0.01 41.68 -86.52
CA ARG A 292 1.25 41.86 -87.29
C ARG A 292 1.12 41.36 -88.73
N LEU A 293 0.53 40.19 -88.94
CA LEU A 293 0.27 39.60 -90.25
C LEU A 293 -0.72 40.44 -91.07
N ALA A 294 -1.81 40.93 -90.47
CA ALA A 294 -2.72 41.85 -91.12
C ALA A 294 -2.01 43.15 -91.54
N ARG A 295 -1.12 43.69 -90.69
CA ARG A 295 -0.31 44.88 -91.01
C ARG A 295 0.72 44.61 -92.11
N ILE A 296 1.39 43.45 -92.10
CA ILE A 296 2.30 43.02 -93.17
C ILE A 296 1.53 42.86 -94.48
N GLN A 297 0.39 42.19 -94.49
CA GLN A 297 -0.44 42.01 -95.68
C GLN A 297 -0.95 43.35 -96.26
N ALA A 298 -1.29 44.33 -95.41
CA ALA A 298 -1.63 45.68 -95.86
C ALA A 298 -0.44 46.37 -96.55
N VAL A 299 0.75 46.35 -95.94
CA VAL A 299 1.97 46.94 -96.50
C VAL A 299 2.41 46.20 -97.79
N GLU A 300 2.30 44.88 -97.83
CA GLU A 300 2.69 44.09 -99.00
C GLU A 300 1.69 44.28 -100.15
N ALA A 301 0.39 44.44 -99.86
CA ALA A 301 -0.61 44.77 -100.89
C ALA A 301 -0.42 46.18 -101.47
N GLU A 302 0.08 47.13 -100.67
CA GLU A 302 0.44 48.47 -101.13
C GLU A 302 1.75 48.45 -101.94
N ARG A 303 2.75 47.69 -101.47
CA ARG A 303 4.01 47.43 -102.20
C ARG A 303 3.75 46.77 -103.55
N ILE A 304 2.99 45.67 -103.61
CA ILE A 304 2.66 44.96 -104.86
C ILE A 304 1.95 45.88 -105.84
N ARG A 305 1.09 46.80 -105.36
CA ARG A 305 0.44 47.79 -106.22
C ARG A 305 1.47 48.73 -106.86
N SER A 306 2.37 49.29 -106.05
CA SER A 306 3.47 50.14 -106.56
C SER A 306 4.44 49.38 -107.49
N GLU A 307 4.73 48.11 -107.19
CA GLU A 307 5.66 47.28 -107.97
C GLU A 307 5.06 46.89 -109.33
N ASN A 308 3.73 46.66 -109.40
CA ASN A 308 3.02 46.44 -110.66
C ASN A 308 2.96 47.72 -111.51
N GLU A 309 2.80 48.90 -110.90
CA GLU A 309 2.88 50.19 -111.60
C GLU A 309 4.28 50.43 -112.16
N THR A 310 5.35 50.16 -111.40
CA THR A 310 6.73 50.25 -111.91
C THR A 310 7.02 49.22 -113.00
N ARG A 311 6.57 47.97 -112.85
CA ARG A 311 6.76 46.92 -113.88
C ARG A 311 6.03 47.23 -115.18
N ALA A 312 4.86 47.87 -115.13
CA ALA A 312 4.15 48.31 -116.34
C ALA A 312 5.00 49.34 -117.13
N LEU A 313 5.56 50.34 -116.45
CA LEU A 313 6.45 51.35 -117.04
C LEU A 313 7.80 50.76 -117.52
N GLU A 314 8.28 49.71 -116.85
CA GLU A 314 9.55 49.04 -117.18
C GLU A 314 9.43 48.10 -118.40
N ILE A 315 8.30 47.39 -118.54
CA ILE A 315 7.99 46.57 -119.73
C ILE A 315 7.81 47.43 -120.99
N GLU A 316 7.33 48.66 -120.86
CA GLU A 316 7.21 49.58 -121.99
C GLU A 316 8.60 50.05 -122.47
N ARG A 317 9.53 50.34 -121.55
CA ARG A 317 10.95 50.61 -121.89
C ARG A 317 11.69 49.39 -122.45
N SER A 318 11.47 48.20 -121.89
CA SER A 318 12.25 47.01 -122.29
C SER A 318 11.98 46.62 -123.75
N ARG A 319 10.72 46.74 -124.20
CA ARG A 319 10.31 46.51 -125.60
C ARG A 319 11.00 47.46 -126.59
N GLU A 320 11.29 48.69 -126.18
CA GLU A 320 12.01 49.65 -127.01
C GLU A 320 13.50 49.29 -127.11
N THR A 321 14.11 48.81 -126.02
CA THR A 321 15.53 48.37 -126.02
C THR A 321 15.77 47.05 -126.76
N GLU A 322 14.87 46.05 -126.63
CA GLU A 322 15.04 44.73 -127.28
C GLU A 322 15.09 44.82 -128.81
N LEU A 323 14.33 45.74 -129.41
CA LEU A 323 14.37 46.02 -130.85
C LEU A 323 15.73 46.55 -131.32
N THR A 324 16.50 47.21 -130.44
CA THR A 324 17.83 47.76 -130.77
C THR A 324 18.97 46.75 -130.61
N GLU A 325 18.90 45.84 -129.64
CA GLU A 325 19.96 44.82 -129.44
C GLU A 325 19.96 43.71 -130.51
N ILE A 326 18.78 43.30 -130.99
CA ILE A 326 18.64 42.24 -132.01
C ILE A 326 19.35 42.64 -133.32
N ALA A 327 19.33 43.92 -133.67
CA ALA A 327 20.04 44.46 -134.84
C ALA A 327 21.58 44.49 -134.68
N ALA A 328 22.10 44.49 -133.45
CA ALA A 328 23.54 44.51 -133.16
C ALA A 328 24.16 43.10 -133.12
N ARG A 329 23.47 42.11 -132.52
CA ARG A 329 24.00 40.74 -132.38
C ARG A 329 24.34 40.05 -133.70
N THR A 330 23.50 40.24 -134.73
CA THR A 330 23.65 39.57 -136.04
C THR A 330 24.91 39.96 -136.81
N ARG A 331 25.58 41.08 -136.46
CA ARG A 331 26.84 41.51 -137.08
C ARG A 331 28.11 40.93 -136.45
N LEU A 332 28.04 40.40 -135.22
CA LEU A 332 29.22 39.95 -134.46
C LEU A 332 29.50 38.44 -134.55
N GLU A 333 28.52 37.61 -134.93
CA GLU A 333 28.73 36.16 -135.05
C GLU A 333 29.51 35.76 -136.31
N THR A 334 29.43 36.55 -137.39
CA THR A 334 30.11 36.25 -138.67
C THR A 334 31.63 36.36 -138.61
N GLU A 335 32.18 37.24 -137.76
CA GLU A 335 33.64 37.43 -137.67
C GLU A 335 34.34 36.35 -136.83
N ARG A 336 33.69 35.87 -135.76
CA ARG A 336 34.28 34.93 -134.77
C ARG A 336 34.50 33.51 -135.27
N ILE A 337 33.86 33.10 -136.37
CA ILE A 337 33.99 31.73 -136.90
C ILE A 337 35.31 31.56 -137.69
N SER A 338 35.84 32.63 -138.29
CA SER A 338 37.04 32.59 -139.14
C SER A 338 38.36 32.31 -138.39
N THR A 339 38.42 32.65 -137.10
CA THR A 339 39.67 32.60 -136.30
C THR A 339 39.88 31.27 -135.57
N ARG A 340 38.83 30.46 -135.35
CA ARG A 340 38.94 29.18 -134.62
C ARG A 340 39.63 28.04 -135.39
N GLN A 341 39.70 28.11 -136.72
CA GLN A 341 40.21 26.99 -137.54
C GLN A 341 41.75 26.93 -137.67
N LYS A 342 42.52 27.76 -136.96
CA LYS A 342 43.98 27.89 -137.16
C LYS A 342 44.90 27.48 -136.00
N ILE A 343 44.37 27.14 -134.82
CA ILE A 343 45.20 26.97 -133.61
C ILE A 343 45.37 25.50 -133.17
N GLU A 344 44.52 24.59 -133.64
CA GLU A 344 44.43 23.21 -133.13
C GLU A 344 45.45 22.20 -133.71
N ALA A 345 46.66 22.65 -134.07
CA ALA A 345 47.64 21.85 -134.84
C ALA A 345 48.99 21.59 -134.11
N GLU A 346 49.25 22.20 -132.96
CA GLU A 346 50.50 22.01 -132.19
C GLU A 346 50.25 22.11 -130.67
N ARG A 347 50.90 21.32 -129.79
CA ARG A 347 51.66 20.09 -130.02
C ARG A 347 51.74 19.29 -128.72
N ILE A 348 51.35 18.02 -128.80
CA ILE A 348 51.63 16.95 -127.83
C ILE A 348 53.14 16.94 -127.53
N GLU A 349 53.58 17.25 -126.30
CA GLU A 349 55.04 17.20 -126.01
C GLU A 349 55.50 16.92 -124.56
N ARG A 350 54.72 17.11 -123.48
CA ARG A 350 55.27 16.96 -122.10
C ARG A 350 54.41 16.15 -121.12
N GLU A 351 54.45 14.84 -121.31
CA GLU A 351 54.24 13.85 -120.24
C GLU A 351 55.55 13.62 -119.44
N HIS A 352 55.44 12.85 -118.35
CA HIS A 352 56.55 12.26 -117.55
C HIS A 352 57.45 13.17 -116.68
N ALA A 353 56.94 13.58 -115.52
CA ALA A 353 57.68 13.74 -114.27
C ALA A 353 56.68 13.84 -113.09
N VAL A 354 56.92 13.35 -111.86
CA VAL A 354 57.90 12.43 -111.23
C VAL A 354 57.18 11.84 -110.00
N ARG A 355 57.48 10.60 -109.57
CA ARG A 355 56.84 9.97 -108.38
C ARG A 355 57.82 9.27 -107.43
N GLU A 356 59.06 9.77 -107.32
CA GLU A 356 60.07 9.26 -106.37
C GLU A 356 60.95 10.39 -105.82
N ALA A 357 60.79 10.76 -104.55
CA ALA A 357 61.78 11.48 -103.73
C ALA A 357 61.34 11.57 -102.26
N GLU A 358 62.07 10.92 -101.35
CA GLU A 358 62.12 11.01 -99.87
C GLU A 358 62.50 9.61 -99.35
N ILE A 359 63.76 9.17 -99.27
CA ILE A 359 65.04 9.83 -98.98
C ILE A 359 65.10 10.47 -97.58
N ARG A 360 65.41 9.60 -96.60
CA ARG A 360 66.66 9.64 -95.81
C ARG A 360 67.06 11.01 -95.20
N SER A 361 66.65 11.23 -93.95
CA SER A 361 67.12 12.28 -93.04
C SER A 361 66.80 11.81 -91.61
N LYS A 362 67.70 11.73 -90.62
CA LYS A 362 69.10 12.18 -90.49
C LYS A 362 69.88 11.22 -89.59
N LEU A 363 71.18 11.09 -89.86
CA LEU A 363 72.21 10.78 -88.86
C LEU A 363 73.06 12.06 -88.76
N GLU A 364 73.19 12.65 -87.58
CA GLU A 364 74.09 13.79 -87.35
C GLU A 364 75.18 13.43 -86.33
N LEU A 365 76.38 13.93 -86.59
CA LEU A 365 77.60 13.64 -85.84
C LEU A 365 77.68 14.42 -84.52
N SER A 366 78.48 13.90 -83.58
CA SER A 366 79.27 14.79 -82.70
C SER A 366 80.53 14.11 -82.16
N ASN A 367 81.66 14.45 -82.76
CA ASN A 367 82.94 14.80 -82.14
C ASN A 367 83.50 13.96 -80.96
N TYR A 368 84.73 13.45 -81.13
CA TYR A 368 85.81 13.86 -80.22
C TYR A 368 87.20 13.74 -80.87
N GLU A 369 87.84 14.88 -81.14
CA GLU A 369 89.31 14.98 -81.22
C GLU A 369 89.76 16.25 -80.51
N THR A 370 90.88 16.18 -79.79
CA THR A 370 91.58 17.37 -79.29
C THR A 370 93.06 17.08 -79.11
N ARG A 371 93.86 17.63 -80.02
CA ARG A 371 95.29 17.99 -79.93
C ARG A 371 96.36 16.88 -79.81
N SER A 372 97.61 17.07 -80.25
CA SER A 372 98.22 17.86 -81.37
C SER A 372 99.74 17.93 -81.13
N GLN A 373 100.52 17.52 -82.14
CA GLN A 373 101.90 17.89 -82.55
C GLN A 373 102.25 16.86 -83.65
N GLY A 374 102.76 17.17 -84.85
CA GLY A 374 103.62 18.27 -85.31
C GLY A 374 105.03 17.71 -85.53
N GLU A 375 105.72 17.84 -86.67
CA GLU A 375 105.52 18.54 -87.96
C GLU A 375 106.41 17.90 -89.06
N ILE A 376 106.05 18.04 -90.36
CA ILE A 376 106.90 18.39 -91.55
C ILE A 376 108.16 17.47 -91.83
N GLU A 377 108.53 17.00 -93.04
CA GLU A 377 108.70 17.68 -94.35
C GLU A 377 108.70 16.73 -95.58
N ASN A 378 109.28 17.17 -96.72
CA ASN A 378 108.94 16.84 -98.10
C ASN A 378 110.00 16.02 -98.90
N GLN A 379 109.50 15.39 -99.97
CA GLN A 379 110.09 15.27 -101.34
C GLN A 379 111.17 14.23 -101.73
N LYS A 380 110.93 13.70 -102.96
CA LYS A 380 111.85 13.10 -103.97
C LYS A 380 112.46 11.72 -103.67
N LEU A 381 112.88 10.92 -104.66
CA LEU A 381 112.50 10.67 -106.07
C LEU A 381 113.38 9.48 -106.57
N ALA A 382 112.91 8.66 -107.52
CA ALA A 382 113.78 7.89 -108.45
C ALA A 382 114.56 6.66 -107.82
N VAL A 383 115.08 5.65 -108.55
CA VAL A 383 114.97 5.21 -109.97
C VAL A 383 115.64 3.81 -110.17
N GLN A 384 115.19 3.02 -111.17
CA GLN A 384 115.90 1.95 -111.94
C GLN A 384 116.47 0.67 -111.22
N GLU A 385 116.36 -0.58 -111.70
CA GLU A 385 116.61 -1.32 -112.98
C GLU A 385 117.96 -2.09 -113.01
N GLY A 386 118.01 -3.19 -113.78
CA GLY A 386 119.19 -4.08 -113.97
C GLY A 386 118.97 -5.49 -113.38
N VAL A 387 118.60 -6.57 -114.08
CA VAL A 387 118.92 -7.12 -115.43
C VAL A 387 120.31 -7.77 -115.53
N GLU A 388 120.30 -9.06 -115.89
CA GLU A 388 121.41 -9.88 -116.44
C GLU A 388 122.62 -10.23 -115.54
N SER A 389 123.36 -11.34 -115.74
CA SER A 389 123.22 -12.45 -116.71
C SER A 389 123.79 -13.78 -116.20
N ALA A 390 123.42 -14.85 -116.90
CA ALA A 390 124.12 -16.13 -117.06
C ALA A 390 125.68 -15.98 -117.22
N ARG A 391 126.54 -17.03 -117.09
CA ARG A 391 126.32 -18.48 -117.27
C ARG A 391 127.53 -19.34 -116.78
N LEU A 392 127.22 -20.50 -116.17
CA LEU A 392 127.93 -21.80 -116.19
C LEU A 392 129.39 -22.01 -115.69
N ALA A 393 129.50 -23.05 -114.84
CA ALA A 393 130.52 -24.12 -114.83
C ALA A 393 131.96 -23.79 -114.36
N THR A 394 132.63 -24.54 -113.47
CA THR A 394 132.32 -25.78 -112.70
C THR A 394 133.16 -25.82 -111.41
N GLU A 395 132.65 -26.34 -110.28
CA GLU A 395 133.29 -27.49 -109.58
C GLU A 395 132.51 -28.07 -108.39
N LYS A 396 132.30 -29.39 -108.46
CA LYS A 396 132.38 -30.40 -107.38
C LYS A 396 131.85 -30.13 -105.95
N THR A 397 130.63 -30.61 -105.72
CA THR A 397 130.38 -31.87 -104.95
C THR A 397 131.10 -32.15 -103.62
N ILE A 398 131.46 -31.16 -102.79
CA ILE A 398 131.98 -31.42 -101.41
C ILE A 398 131.14 -30.76 -100.28
N ALA A 399 130.36 -29.72 -100.55
CA ALA A 399 129.64 -28.98 -99.51
C ALA A 399 128.33 -29.63 -98.97
N LEU A 400 127.79 -30.66 -99.63
CA LEU A 400 126.41 -31.15 -99.37
C LEU A 400 126.26 -32.23 -98.28
N ARG A 401 127.32 -32.67 -97.60
CA ARG A 401 127.22 -33.70 -96.52
C ARG A 401 127.35 -33.18 -95.09
N ALA A 402 127.60 -31.88 -94.90
CA ALA A 402 127.70 -31.29 -93.56
C ALA A 402 126.35 -30.78 -93.00
N ILE A 403 125.37 -30.48 -93.88
CA ILE A 403 124.13 -29.76 -93.50
C ILE A 403 123.00 -30.71 -93.07
N GLU A 404 122.99 -31.98 -93.48
CA GLU A 404 121.97 -32.94 -93.05
C GLU A 404 122.12 -33.35 -91.58
N LYS A 405 123.36 -33.61 -91.12
CA LYS A 405 123.60 -34.11 -89.74
C LYS A 405 123.37 -33.05 -88.65
N ASP A 406 123.57 -31.77 -88.96
CA ASP A 406 123.33 -30.67 -88.01
C ASP A 406 121.83 -30.35 -87.86
N LYS A 407 121.01 -30.79 -88.82
CA LYS A 407 119.54 -30.65 -88.78
C LYS A 407 118.87 -31.72 -87.94
N GLU A 408 119.34 -32.97 -87.98
CA GLU A 408 118.78 -34.05 -87.16
C GLU A 408 118.96 -33.78 -85.65
N LEU A 409 120.17 -33.38 -85.21
CA LEU A 409 120.48 -33.18 -83.79
C LEU A 409 119.63 -32.06 -83.13
N ARG A 410 119.41 -30.95 -83.84
CA ARG A 410 118.54 -29.86 -83.35
C ARG A 410 117.08 -30.30 -83.20
N VAL A 411 116.56 -31.06 -84.17
CA VAL A 411 115.17 -31.56 -84.13
C VAL A 411 114.98 -32.57 -83.00
N THR A 412 115.99 -33.38 -82.65
CA THR A 412 115.92 -34.30 -81.51
C THR A 412 116.00 -33.60 -80.14
N ASP A 413 116.80 -32.53 -80.00
CA ASP A 413 116.90 -31.81 -78.72
C ASP A 413 115.68 -30.91 -78.47
N GLU A 414 115.08 -30.32 -79.51
CA GLU A 414 113.80 -29.59 -79.41
C GLU A 414 112.62 -30.52 -79.08
N SER A 415 112.56 -31.74 -79.63
CA SER A 415 111.51 -32.69 -79.27
C SER A 415 111.66 -33.21 -77.83
N ALA A 416 112.89 -33.52 -77.39
CA ALA A 416 113.16 -34.01 -76.04
C ALA A 416 112.97 -32.95 -74.94
N SER A 417 113.09 -31.66 -75.26
CA SER A 417 112.75 -30.55 -74.35
C SER A 417 111.25 -30.29 -74.30
N ALA A 418 110.56 -30.28 -75.46
CA ALA A 418 109.10 -30.13 -75.52
C ALA A 418 108.34 -31.24 -74.78
N GLU A 419 108.81 -32.49 -74.83
CA GLU A 419 108.21 -33.59 -74.06
C GLU A 419 108.40 -33.44 -72.54
N LYS A 420 109.57 -32.96 -72.08
CA LYS A 420 109.83 -32.70 -70.66
C LYS A 420 108.95 -31.57 -70.12
N GLU A 421 108.75 -30.51 -70.89
CA GLU A 421 107.86 -29.40 -70.49
C GLU A 421 106.39 -29.84 -70.44
N ARG A 422 105.92 -30.64 -71.41
CA ARG A 422 104.58 -31.24 -71.38
C ARG A 422 104.37 -32.12 -70.14
N ALA A 423 105.32 -33.01 -69.83
CA ALA A 423 105.24 -33.86 -68.64
C ALA A 423 105.27 -33.05 -67.32
N ALA A 424 106.00 -31.92 -67.27
CA ALA A 424 106.02 -31.02 -66.13
C ALA A 424 104.69 -30.26 -65.95
N LEU A 425 104.07 -29.82 -67.06
CA LEU A 425 102.75 -29.19 -67.08
C LEU A 425 101.64 -30.15 -66.65
N GLU A 426 101.64 -31.39 -67.15
CA GLU A 426 100.67 -32.41 -66.74
C GLU A 426 100.78 -32.73 -65.24
N ARG A 427 101.99 -32.91 -64.71
CA ARG A 427 102.20 -33.10 -63.26
C ARG A 427 101.70 -31.93 -62.42
N ARG A 428 101.94 -30.68 -62.85
CA ARG A 428 101.41 -29.49 -62.16
C ARG A 428 99.88 -29.49 -62.15
N LYS A 429 99.27 -29.71 -63.31
CA LYS A 429 97.81 -29.75 -63.46
C LYS A 429 97.18 -30.84 -62.56
N LEU A 430 97.79 -32.01 -62.47
CA LEU A 430 97.30 -33.13 -61.64
C LEU A 430 97.33 -32.78 -60.14
N ILE A 431 98.46 -32.24 -59.66
CA ILE A 431 98.62 -31.77 -58.26
C ILE A 431 97.62 -30.64 -57.94
N GLU A 432 97.36 -29.74 -58.89
CA GLU A 432 96.42 -28.63 -58.73
C GLU A 432 94.96 -29.13 -58.67
N THR A 433 94.60 -30.13 -59.49
CA THR A 433 93.27 -30.77 -59.39
C THR A 433 93.07 -31.57 -58.09
N GLU A 434 94.11 -32.26 -57.60
CA GLU A 434 94.06 -32.95 -56.29
C GLU A 434 93.93 -31.95 -55.13
N ARG A 435 94.58 -30.78 -55.22
CA ARG A 435 94.40 -29.69 -54.25
C ARG A 435 93.00 -29.10 -54.27
N LEU A 436 92.44 -28.81 -55.44
CA LEU A 436 91.08 -28.26 -55.56
C LEU A 436 90.02 -29.22 -55.00
N THR A 437 90.09 -30.50 -55.38
CA THR A 437 89.17 -31.54 -54.89
C THR A 437 89.28 -31.78 -53.37
N THR A 438 90.48 -31.68 -52.79
CA THR A 438 90.65 -31.77 -51.32
C THR A 438 90.15 -30.52 -50.60
N GLU A 439 90.36 -29.32 -51.14
CA GLU A 439 89.76 -28.08 -50.59
C GLU A 439 88.23 -28.08 -50.65
N GLU A 440 87.63 -28.56 -51.75
CA GLU A 440 86.17 -28.71 -51.88
C GLU A 440 85.60 -29.70 -50.86
N ALA A 441 86.27 -30.85 -50.66
CA ALA A 441 85.86 -31.84 -49.66
C ALA A 441 85.94 -31.30 -48.22
N ILE A 442 86.96 -30.47 -47.91
CA ILE A 442 87.08 -29.79 -46.61
C ILE A 442 85.93 -28.78 -46.43
N ARG A 443 85.68 -27.91 -47.43
CA ARG A 443 84.55 -26.96 -47.38
C ARG A 443 83.21 -27.65 -47.17
N GLN A 444 82.94 -28.76 -47.86
CA GLN A 444 81.69 -29.51 -47.68
C GLN A 444 81.55 -30.07 -46.26
N ARG A 445 82.64 -30.61 -45.67
CA ARG A 445 82.64 -31.06 -44.27
C ARG A 445 82.40 -29.91 -43.30
N ASP A 446 83.02 -28.76 -43.51
CA ASP A 446 82.87 -27.60 -42.62
C ASP A 446 81.47 -26.98 -42.71
N ILE A 447 80.86 -26.91 -43.91
CA ILE A 447 79.47 -26.50 -44.09
C ILE A 447 78.52 -27.45 -43.37
N ALA A 448 78.68 -28.77 -43.53
CA ALA A 448 77.85 -29.76 -42.84
C ALA A 448 78.01 -29.70 -41.31
N ARG A 449 79.24 -29.47 -40.82
CA ARG A 449 79.52 -29.29 -39.39
C ARG A 449 78.92 -28.00 -38.84
N ALA A 450 78.96 -26.90 -39.59
CA ALA A 450 78.33 -25.64 -39.20
C ALA A 450 76.80 -25.72 -39.20
N GLN A 451 76.19 -26.43 -40.15
CA GLN A 451 74.75 -26.68 -40.18
C GLN A 451 74.29 -27.53 -38.99
N THR A 452 74.99 -28.62 -38.69
CA THR A 452 74.66 -29.49 -37.55
C THR A 452 74.84 -28.77 -36.20
N LEU A 453 75.87 -27.94 -36.04
CA LEU A 453 76.01 -27.05 -34.87
C LEU A 453 74.85 -26.06 -34.76
N LYS A 454 74.48 -25.35 -35.82
CA LYS A 454 73.32 -24.42 -35.80
C LYS A 454 72.00 -25.12 -35.50
N MET A 455 71.77 -26.34 -35.99
CA MET A 455 70.57 -27.12 -35.65
C MET A 455 70.57 -27.57 -34.19
N ALA A 456 71.73 -27.93 -33.62
CA ALA A 456 71.84 -28.27 -32.21
C ALA A 456 71.63 -27.03 -31.31
N GLU A 457 72.22 -25.90 -31.66
CA GLU A 457 72.12 -24.63 -30.93
C GLU A 457 70.69 -24.07 -30.95
N THR A 458 70.03 -24.05 -32.11
CA THR A 458 68.61 -23.64 -32.22
C THR A 458 67.66 -24.59 -31.50
N LYS A 459 67.97 -25.90 -31.45
CA LYS A 459 67.19 -26.86 -30.66
C LYS A 459 67.38 -26.66 -29.15
N ALA A 460 68.61 -26.39 -28.70
CA ALA A 460 68.89 -26.10 -27.29
C ALA A 460 68.23 -24.79 -26.84
N LEU A 461 68.32 -23.72 -27.64
CA LEU A 461 67.64 -22.45 -27.39
C LEU A 461 66.12 -22.63 -27.26
N ARG A 462 65.48 -23.31 -28.22
CA ARG A 462 64.04 -23.62 -28.13
C ARG A 462 63.68 -24.42 -26.89
N GLN A 463 64.48 -25.42 -26.52
CA GLN A 463 64.23 -26.18 -25.28
C GLN A 463 64.34 -25.30 -24.02
N THR A 464 65.25 -24.33 -23.98
CA THR A 464 65.32 -23.37 -22.87
C THR A 464 64.18 -22.34 -22.88
N GLU A 465 63.76 -21.88 -24.06
CA GLU A 465 62.61 -20.98 -24.22
C GLU A 465 61.31 -21.70 -23.81
N ASP A 466 61.04 -22.89 -24.36
CA ASP A 466 59.88 -23.73 -24.02
C ASP A 466 59.80 -24.02 -22.51
N ALA A 467 60.93 -24.38 -21.88
CA ALA A 467 60.99 -24.59 -20.43
C ALA A 467 60.70 -23.30 -19.63
N SER A 468 61.20 -22.15 -20.09
CA SER A 468 60.92 -20.85 -19.46
C SER A 468 59.46 -20.42 -19.64
N ILE A 469 58.84 -20.74 -20.78
CA ILE A 469 57.43 -20.47 -21.07
C ILE A 469 56.53 -21.30 -20.16
N VAL A 470 56.82 -22.60 -19.99
CA VAL A 470 56.08 -23.47 -19.05
C VAL A 470 56.20 -22.95 -17.62
N ALA A 471 57.41 -22.64 -17.14
CA ALA A 471 57.61 -22.11 -15.80
C ALA A 471 56.91 -20.75 -15.57
N ASN A 472 56.98 -19.83 -16.53
CA ASN A 472 56.28 -18.55 -16.44
C ASN A 472 54.75 -18.73 -16.45
N ARG A 473 54.23 -19.66 -17.26
CA ARG A 473 52.82 -20.00 -17.30
C ARG A 473 52.33 -20.60 -15.99
N GLU A 474 53.07 -21.51 -15.37
CA GLU A 474 52.74 -22.06 -14.05
C GLU A 474 52.70 -20.95 -12.98
N ILE A 475 53.65 -20.01 -13.01
CA ILE A 475 53.66 -18.84 -12.13
C ILE A 475 52.45 -17.92 -12.38
N GLU A 476 52.03 -17.73 -13.64
CA GLU A 476 50.81 -16.97 -13.95
C GLU A 476 49.54 -17.70 -13.53
N GLU A 477 49.41 -19.01 -13.75
CA GLU A 477 48.27 -19.81 -13.31
C GLU A 477 48.14 -19.77 -11.78
N LEU A 478 49.25 -19.88 -11.03
CA LEU A 478 49.29 -19.70 -9.58
C LEU A 478 48.93 -18.26 -9.15
N ARG A 479 49.42 -17.23 -9.84
CA ARG A 479 49.06 -15.81 -9.56
C ARG A 479 47.60 -15.49 -9.87
N VAL A 480 47.01 -16.13 -10.88
CA VAL A 480 45.58 -16.00 -11.22
C VAL A 480 44.73 -16.75 -10.21
N ALA A 481 45.14 -17.97 -9.79
CA ALA A 481 44.47 -18.70 -8.72
C ALA A 481 44.49 -17.93 -7.39
N ALA A 482 45.64 -17.37 -7.01
CA ALA A 482 45.78 -16.55 -5.81
C ALA A 482 44.93 -15.27 -5.88
N ARG A 483 44.90 -14.56 -7.02
CA ARG A 483 44.03 -13.40 -7.20
C ARG A 483 42.55 -13.75 -7.11
N LYS A 484 42.11 -14.83 -7.79
CA LYS A 484 40.72 -15.31 -7.69
C LYS A 484 40.34 -15.73 -6.27
N TYR A 485 41.27 -16.25 -5.48
CA TYR A 485 41.03 -16.58 -4.08
C TYR A 485 40.85 -15.33 -3.21
N ILE A 486 41.72 -14.32 -3.38
CA ILE A 486 41.61 -13.02 -2.68
C ILE A 486 40.31 -12.29 -3.08
N GLU A 487 40.05 -12.16 -4.38
CA GLU A 487 38.85 -11.51 -4.91
C GLU A 487 37.57 -12.22 -4.43
N ARG A 488 37.56 -13.56 -4.39
CA ARG A 488 36.45 -14.32 -3.82
C ARG A 488 36.28 -14.07 -2.31
N PHE A 489 37.38 -13.99 -1.56
CA PHE A 489 37.35 -13.73 -0.12
C PHE A 489 36.84 -12.31 0.18
N GLU A 490 37.29 -11.31 -0.59
CA GLU A 490 36.79 -9.92 -0.51
C GLU A 490 35.30 -9.83 -0.87
N ILE A 491 34.84 -10.57 -1.89
CA ILE A 491 33.42 -10.66 -2.25
C ILE A 491 32.60 -11.34 -1.14
N GLU A 492 33.07 -12.46 -0.58
CA GLU A 492 32.41 -13.15 0.53
C GLU A 492 32.31 -12.22 1.77
N GLN A 493 33.40 -11.50 2.12
CA GLN A 493 33.41 -10.55 3.23
C GLN A 493 32.49 -9.34 3.00
N ASN A 494 32.49 -8.75 1.80
CA ASN A 494 31.58 -7.66 1.45
C ASN A 494 30.11 -8.11 1.44
N MET A 495 29.84 -9.34 0.98
CA MET A 495 28.50 -9.93 0.99
C MET A 495 28.01 -10.21 2.42
N GLU A 496 28.87 -10.66 3.33
CA GLU A 496 28.54 -10.77 4.76
C GLU A 496 28.19 -9.41 5.39
N ILE A 497 28.95 -8.36 5.06
CA ILE A 497 28.67 -6.99 5.52
C ILE A 497 27.32 -6.49 4.98
N GLU A 498 27.06 -6.62 3.67
CA GLU A 498 25.77 -6.26 3.08
C GLU A 498 24.61 -7.06 3.69
N LEU A 499 24.78 -8.36 3.93
CA LEU A 499 23.77 -9.20 4.56
C LEU A 499 23.50 -8.76 6.00
N ALA A 500 24.53 -8.42 6.76
CA ALA A 500 24.38 -7.89 8.11
C ALA A 500 23.66 -6.52 8.12
N GLU A 501 23.96 -5.62 7.18
CA GLU A 501 23.25 -4.34 7.04
C GLU A 501 21.79 -4.54 6.60
N LYS A 502 21.53 -5.40 5.62
CA LYS A 502 20.17 -5.75 5.16
C LYS A 502 19.36 -6.40 6.28
N GLN A 503 19.97 -7.31 7.06
CA GLN A 503 19.33 -7.92 8.22
C GLN A 503 19.02 -6.89 9.32
N ARG A 504 19.94 -5.95 9.57
CA ARG A 504 19.72 -4.83 10.50
C ARG A 504 18.58 -3.93 10.02
N LEU A 505 18.51 -3.64 8.72
CA LEU A 505 17.42 -2.87 8.11
C LEU A 505 16.07 -3.59 8.28
N ILE A 506 15.99 -4.89 7.97
CA ILE A 506 14.81 -5.74 8.20
C ILE A 506 14.40 -5.70 9.68
N THR A 507 15.37 -5.79 10.61
CA THR A 507 15.08 -5.75 12.06
C THR A 507 14.48 -4.40 12.48
N VAL A 508 15.00 -3.28 11.94
CA VAL A 508 14.46 -1.94 12.19
C VAL A 508 13.08 -1.76 11.56
N ILE A 509 12.87 -2.26 10.33
CA ILE A 509 11.58 -2.19 9.63
C ILE A 509 10.52 -3.03 10.36
N ASN A 510 10.83 -4.26 10.74
CA ASN A 510 9.92 -5.12 11.50
C ASN A 510 9.56 -4.48 12.84
N LYS A 511 10.53 -3.93 13.58
CA LYS A 511 10.25 -3.19 14.81
C LYS A 511 9.35 -1.96 14.56
N ALA A 512 9.53 -1.24 13.46
CA ALA A 512 8.66 -0.11 13.10
C ALA A 512 7.25 -0.58 12.69
N ILE A 513 7.11 -1.75 12.06
CA ILE A 513 5.83 -2.39 11.77
C ILE A 513 5.15 -2.83 13.08
N ASP A 514 5.86 -3.45 14.00
CA ASP A 514 5.35 -3.86 15.32
C ASP A 514 4.89 -2.64 16.13
N GLU A 515 5.67 -1.55 16.14
CA GLU A 515 5.28 -0.28 16.77
C GLU A 515 4.05 0.36 16.09
N ALA A 516 3.91 0.24 14.76
CA ALA A 516 2.74 0.71 14.04
C ALA A 516 1.49 -0.13 14.35
N VAL A 517 1.61 -1.46 14.36
CA VAL A 517 0.53 -2.40 14.70
C VAL A 517 0.10 -2.25 16.16
N ALA A 518 1.04 -2.02 17.08
CA ALA A 518 0.72 -1.69 18.47
C ALA A 518 -0.11 -0.39 18.56
N ARG A 519 0.28 0.66 17.84
CA ARG A 519 -0.47 1.93 17.80
C ARG A 519 -1.85 1.81 17.17
N THR A 520 -2.03 1.00 16.11
CA THR A 520 -3.36 0.76 15.54
C THR A 520 -4.23 -0.03 16.50
N ASN A 521 -3.68 -1.05 17.17
CA ASN A 521 -4.41 -1.82 18.18
C ASN A 521 -4.81 -0.95 19.40
N GLU A 522 -3.95 -0.04 19.85
CA GLU A 522 -4.30 0.97 20.86
C GLU A 522 -5.40 1.92 20.40
N ALA A 523 -5.36 2.37 19.13
CA ALA A 523 -6.39 3.23 18.57
C ALA A 523 -7.75 2.50 18.48
N ASP A 524 -7.77 1.27 17.95
CA ASP A 524 -8.97 0.43 17.85
C ASP A 524 -9.54 0.09 19.24
N ALA A 525 -8.68 -0.11 20.24
CA ALA A 525 -9.11 -0.31 21.63
C ALA A 525 -9.76 0.97 22.21
N ARG A 526 -9.23 2.16 21.90
CA ARG A 526 -9.85 3.44 22.31
C ARG A 526 -11.17 3.70 21.59
N VAL A 527 -11.30 3.37 20.30
CA VAL A 527 -12.58 3.47 19.56
C VAL A 527 -13.61 2.55 20.19
N LYS A 528 -13.27 1.28 20.48
CA LYS A 528 -14.16 0.34 21.17
C LYS A 528 -14.53 0.80 22.58
N LEU A 529 -13.59 1.37 23.34
CA LEU A 529 -13.87 1.95 24.65
C LEU A 529 -14.92 3.07 24.52
N ALA A 530 -14.68 4.04 23.64
CA ALA A 530 -15.60 5.16 23.39
C ALA A 530 -16.99 4.68 22.93
N GLU A 531 -17.06 3.70 22.03
CA GLU A 531 -18.34 3.07 21.65
C GLU A 531 -19.07 2.43 22.84
N THR A 532 -18.34 1.77 23.75
CA THR A 532 -18.96 1.18 24.94
C THR A 532 -19.37 2.22 25.98
N GLU A 533 -18.60 3.30 26.13
CA GLU A 533 -18.95 4.42 27.00
C GLU A 533 -20.18 5.16 26.47
N GLU A 534 -20.25 5.43 25.16
CA GLU A 534 -21.44 6.01 24.52
C GLU A 534 -22.67 5.11 24.66
N LYS A 535 -22.54 3.79 24.44
CA LYS A 535 -23.63 2.82 24.68
C LYS A 535 -24.09 2.77 26.15
N VAL A 536 -23.18 2.98 27.10
CA VAL A 536 -23.52 3.05 28.53
C VAL A 536 -24.21 4.38 28.87
N GLU A 537 -23.76 5.50 28.31
CA GLU A 537 -24.40 6.80 28.51
C GLU A 537 -25.77 6.89 27.82
N THR A 538 -25.96 6.34 26.62
CA THR A 538 -27.29 6.26 26.00
C THR A 538 -28.23 5.36 26.80
N ALA A 539 -27.78 4.19 27.26
CA ALA A 539 -28.58 3.33 28.13
C ALA A 539 -28.93 4.01 29.47
N ARG A 540 -28.00 4.76 30.08
CA ARG A 540 -28.26 5.58 31.28
C ARG A 540 -29.26 6.70 31.00
N ALA A 541 -29.15 7.38 29.86
CA ALA A 541 -30.06 8.45 29.47
C ALA A 541 -31.48 7.91 29.20
N GLU A 542 -31.62 6.77 28.54
CA GLU A 542 -32.90 6.08 28.35
C GLU A 542 -33.49 5.55 29.67
N GLU A 543 -32.67 5.01 30.57
CA GLU A 543 -33.15 4.57 31.88
C GLU A 543 -33.58 5.78 32.74
N ALA A 544 -32.83 6.88 32.71
CA ALA A 544 -33.16 8.13 33.39
C ALA A 544 -34.45 8.75 32.83
N ALA A 545 -34.60 8.83 31.50
CA ALA A 545 -35.80 9.36 30.86
C ALA A 545 -37.03 8.47 31.11
N SER A 546 -36.88 7.15 31.03
CA SER A 546 -37.98 6.22 31.36
C SER A 546 -38.33 6.21 32.85
N ARG A 547 -37.34 6.43 33.74
CA ARG A 547 -37.57 6.62 35.17
C ARG A 547 -38.28 7.95 35.46
N ALA A 548 -37.85 9.05 34.83
CA ALA A 548 -38.51 10.35 34.94
C ALA A 548 -39.97 10.28 34.46
N LYS A 549 -40.23 9.66 33.30
CA LYS A 549 -41.59 9.44 32.78
C LYS A 549 -42.44 8.59 33.73
N ARG A 550 -41.88 7.54 34.35
CA ARG A 550 -42.59 6.74 35.38
C ARG A 550 -42.90 7.58 36.63
N VAL A 551 -41.95 8.39 37.11
CA VAL A 551 -42.17 9.28 38.25
C VAL A 551 -43.25 10.32 37.93
N GLU A 552 -43.24 10.92 36.74
CA GLU A 552 -44.25 11.88 36.30
C GLU A 552 -45.65 11.27 36.21
N ILE A 553 -45.77 10.04 35.67
CA ILE A 553 -47.04 9.28 35.67
C ILE A 553 -47.51 9.00 37.11
N ILE A 554 -46.63 8.47 37.97
CA ILE A 554 -46.98 8.19 39.37
C ILE A 554 -47.37 9.46 40.12
N GLU A 555 -46.71 10.60 39.86
CA GLU A 555 -47.08 11.88 40.45
C GLU A 555 -48.40 12.43 39.90
N ALA A 556 -48.71 12.21 38.62
CA ALA A 556 -49.99 12.58 38.01
C ALA A 556 -51.13 11.74 38.58
N GLU A 557 -50.96 10.41 38.68
CA GLU A 557 -51.90 9.50 39.34
C GLU A 557 -52.07 9.87 40.82
N SER A 558 -50.96 10.08 41.56
CA SER A 558 -51.00 10.49 42.97
C SER A 558 -51.63 11.88 43.19
N ARG A 559 -51.61 12.77 42.19
CA ARG A 559 -52.34 14.05 42.22
C ARG A 559 -53.83 13.81 41.97
N ALA A 560 -54.18 13.05 40.92
CA ALA A 560 -55.55 12.71 40.58
C ALA A 560 -56.27 11.95 41.70
N GLU A 561 -55.62 10.97 42.35
CA GLU A 561 -56.15 10.28 43.52
C GLU A 561 -56.38 11.21 44.70
N ARG A 562 -55.43 12.14 44.99
CA ARG A 562 -55.60 13.11 46.08
C ARG A 562 -56.75 14.07 45.83
N ASP A 563 -56.93 14.55 44.60
CA ASP A 563 -58.06 15.42 44.26
C ASP A 563 -59.39 14.66 44.23
N ALA A 564 -59.43 13.43 43.70
CA ALA A 564 -60.60 12.56 43.77
C ALA A 564 -61.00 12.28 45.22
N LEU A 565 -60.04 11.93 46.08
CA LEU A 565 -60.27 11.62 47.49
C LEU A 565 -60.61 12.87 48.32
N ARG A 566 -60.15 14.05 47.90
CA ARG A 566 -60.58 15.35 48.44
C ARG A 566 -62.04 15.63 48.08
N VAL A 567 -62.44 15.41 46.84
CA VAL A 567 -63.83 15.60 46.37
C VAL A 567 -64.77 14.59 47.04
N THR A 568 -64.42 13.30 47.12
CA THR A 568 -65.28 12.31 47.80
C THR A 568 -65.42 12.61 49.29
N ARG A 569 -64.33 12.93 50.00
CA ARG A 569 -64.43 13.32 51.42
C ARG A 569 -65.18 14.63 51.65
N GLN A 570 -65.09 15.59 50.73
CA GLN A 570 -65.88 16.81 50.80
C GLN A 570 -67.38 16.49 50.63
N ALA A 571 -67.74 15.64 49.66
CA ALA A 571 -69.11 15.17 49.45
C ALA A 571 -69.64 14.31 50.62
N GLU A 572 -68.82 13.44 51.21
CA GLU A 572 -69.16 12.66 52.40
C GLU A 572 -69.37 13.55 53.64
N ALA A 573 -68.50 14.55 53.85
CA ALA A 573 -68.65 15.50 54.94
C ALA A 573 -69.89 16.38 54.76
N GLU A 574 -70.19 16.82 53.54
CA GLU A 574 -71.39 17.60 53.22
C GLU A 574 -72.67 16.77 53.36
N LYS A 575 -72.65 15.50 52.94
CA LYS A 575 -73.72 14.53 53.18
C LYS A 575 -73.94 14.31 54.68
N ALA A 576 -72.90 14.00 55.45
CA ALA A 576 -73.01 13.77 56.89
C ALA A 576 -73.48 15.02 57.64
N ALA A 577 -73.05 16.22 57.23
CA ALA A 577 -73.55 17.48 57.78
C ALA A 577 -75.04 17.71 57.44
N THR A 578 -75.50 17.26 56.27
CA THR A 578 -76.91 17.36 55.86
C THR A 578 -77.78 16.34 56.60
N GLU A 579 -77.31 15.10 56.76
CA GLU A 579 -77.96 14.08 57.59
C GLU A 579 -78.05 14.54 59.05
N SER A 580 -76.98 15.09 59.62
CA SER A 580 -76.98 15.66 60.98
C SER A 580 -77.97 16.82 61.16
N ARG A 581 -78.13 17.67 60.12
CA ARG A 581 -79.15 18.75 60.13
C ARG A 581 -80.57 18.19 60.05
N ALA A 582 -80.81 17.20 59.19
CA ALA A 582 -82.11 16.54 59.09
C ALA A 582 -82.49 15.82 60.39
N GLU A 583 -81.53 15.16 61.07
CA GLU A 583 -81.76 14.56 62.38
C GLU A 583 -82.07 15.62 63.46
N ALA A 584 -81.40 16.78 63.43
CA ALA A 584 -81.71 17.89 64.32
C ALA A 584 -83.11 18.46 64.09
N GLU A 585 -83.52 18.66 62.83
CA GLU A 585 -84.88 19.10 62.46
C GLU A 585 -85.95 18.08 62.87
N ILE A 586 -85.69 16.77 62.69
CA ILE A 586 -86.58 15.70 63.14
C ILE A 586 -86.68 15.67 64.67
N ALA A 587 -85.58 15.92 65.39
CA ALA A 587 -85.56 16.00 66.84
C ALA A 587 -86.33 17.23 67.36
N GLU A 588 -86.17 18.39 66.71
CA GLU A 588 -86.91 19.61 67.04
C GLU A 588 -88.41 19.47 66.75
N ALA A 589 -88.80 18.87 65.63
CA ALA A 589 -90.19 18.55 65.30
C ALA A 589 -90.82 17.61 66.34
N LYS A 590 -90.11 16.55 66.77
CA LYS A 590 -90.55 15.66 67.85
C LYS A 590 -90.66 16.37 69.20
N ALA A 591 -89.72 17.27 69.52
CA ALA A 591 -89.77 18.07 70.74
C ALA A 591 -90.96 19.06 70.73
N ALA A 592 -91.29 19.63 69.57
CA ALA A 592 -92.48 20.47 69.39
C ALA A 592 -93.77 19.66 69.54
N ASP A 593 -93.86 18.46 68.95
CA ASP A 593 -95.03 17.59 69.10
C ASP A 593 -95.26 17.17 70.57
N ILE A 594 -94.19 16.79 71.28
CA ILE A 594 -94.26 16.51 72.73
C ILE A 594 -94.72 17.74 73.52
N ARG A 595 -94.22 18.95 73.20
CA ARG A 595 -94.70 20.19 73.85
C ARG A 595 -96.19 20.40 73.61
N TYR A 596 -96.67 20.28 72.36
CA TYR A 596 -98.09 20.43 72.05
C TYR A 596 -98.97 19.38 72.73
N GLN A 597 -98.52 18.12 72.84
CA GLN A 597 -99.21 17.08 73.61
C GLN A 597 -99.25 17.43 75.11
N THR A 598 -98.13 17.89 75.68
CA THR A 598 -98.05 18.26 77.10
C THR A 598 -98.94 19.46 77.43
N ASP A 599 -98.97 20.48 76.57
CA ASP A 599 -99.85 21.65 76.70
C ASP A 599 -101.33 21.27 76.51
N ALA A 600 -101.64 20.34 75.59
CA ALA A 600 -102.98 19.81 75.40
C ALA A 600 -103.47 19.03 76.64
N ASP A 601 -102.65 18.15 77.20
CA ASP A 601 -102.96 17.40 78.42
C ASP A 601 -103.04 18.31 79.66
N GLY A 602 -102.20 19.34 79.74
CA GLY A 602 -102.28 20.38 80.76
C GLY A 602 -103.62 21.13 80.70
N ARG A 603 -104.04 21.55 79.49
CA ARG A 603 -105.35 22.16 79.25
C ARG A 603 -106.52 21.21 79.55
N ARG A 604 -106.42 19.92 79.20
CA ARG A 604 -107.45 18.92 79.55
C ARG A 604 -107.61 18.78 81.05
N LYS A 605 -106.51 18.68 81.81
CA LYS A 605 -106.53 18.60 83.27
C LYS A 605 -107.10 19.87 83.92
N LEU A 606 -106.82 21.06 83.37
CA LEU A 606 -107.46 22.30 83.82
C LEU A 606 -108.98 22.27 83.57
N ASN A 607 -109.42 21.88 82.38
CA ASN A 607 -110.85 21.78 82.05
C ASN A 607 -111.58 20.72 82.90
N GLU A 608 -110.93 19.57 83.16
CA GLU A 608 -111.46 18.52 84.04
C GLU A 608 -111.57 19.01 85.51
N ALA A 609 -110.59 19.80 85.98
CA ALA A 609 -110.64 20.44 87.29
C ALA A 609 -111.73 21.53 87.39
N GLU A 610 -111.98 22.31 86.33
CA GLU A 610 -113.10 23.26 86.27
C GLU A 610 -114.46 22.55 86.30
N ASN A 611 -114.60 21.44 85.55
CA ASN A 611 -115.83 20.65 85.52
C ASN A 611 -116.17 20.02 86.89
N LEU A 612 -115.16 19.66 87.70
CA LEU A 612 -115.31 19.15 89.06
C LEU A 612 -115.76 20.22 90.09
N ARG A 613 -115.74 21.52 89.76
CA ARG A 613 -116.21 22.56 90.70
C ARG A 613 -117.71 22.50 90.90
N ASN A 614 -118.15 22.68 92.15
CA ASN A 614 -119.57 22.74 92.52
C ASN A 614 -120.31 23.84 91.71
N GLU A 615 -121.58 23.62 91.38
CA GLU A 615 -122.34 24.43 90.41
C GLU A 615 -122.43 25.91 90.82
N GLU A 616 -122.55 26.17 92.12
CA GLU A 616 -122.57 27.52 92.69
C GLU A 616 -121.23 28.26 92.47
N SER A 617 -120.10 27.53 92.51
CA SER A 617 -118.78 28.09 92.22
C SER A 617 -118.56 28.35 90.72
N ARG A 618 -119.15 27.53 89.84
CA ARG A 618 -119.16 27.79 88.38
C ARG A 618 -119.94 29.06 88.06
N ARG A 619 -121.09 29.31 88.71
CA ARG A 619 -121.84 30.57 88.54
C ARG A 619 -121.02 31.78 88.99
N SER A 620 -120.38 31.75 90.16
CA SER A 620 -119.52 32.85 90.60
C SER A 620 -118.32 33.09 89.66
N ALA A 621 -117.68 32.04 89.14
CA ALA A 621 -116.58 32.19 88.18
C ALA A 621 -117.04 32.81 86.84
N ILE A 622 -118.23 32.44 86.35
CA ILE A 622 -118.85 33.08 85.17
C ILE A 622 -119.13 34.55 85.45
N TYR A 623 -119.69 34.90 86.62
CA TYR A 623 -119.92 36.30 86.98
C TYR A 623 -118.61 37.08 87.18
N GLU A 624 -117.56 36.50 87.75
CA GLU A 624 -116.25 37.13 87.92
C GLU A 624 -115.56 37.37 86.57
N ASN A 625 -115.61 36.41 85.65
CA ASN A 625 -115.07 36.57 84.30
C ASN A 625 -115.89 37.61 83.51
N LEU A 626 -117.22 37.58 83.60
CA LEU A 626 -118.10 38.60 83.02
C LEU A 626 -117.82 40.00 83.60
N VAL A 627 -117.60 40.14 84.91
CA VAL A 627 -117.27 41.42 85.57
C VAL A 627 -115.87 41.91 85.22
N SER A 628 -114.89 41.02 85.05
CA SER A 628 -113.53 41.41 84.62
C SER A 628 -113.49 41.80 83.13
N GLN A 629 -114.34 41.20 82.29
CA GLN A 629 -114.49 41.56 80.88
C GLN A 629 -115.49 42.70 80.62
N LEU A 630 -116.39 43.03 81.55
CA LEU A 630 -117.34 44.14 81.41
C LEU A 630 -116.69 45.47 80.94
N PRO A 631 -115.52 45.89 81.45
CA PRO A 631 -114.82 47.07 80.94
C PRO A 631 -114.38 46.97 79.47
N GLN A 632 -114.03 45.77 78.98
CA GLN A 632 -113.74 45.54 77.56
C GLN A 632 -115.05 45.52 76.75
N ILE A 633 -116.09 44.82 77.22
CA ILE A 633 -117.39 44.76 76.55
C ILE A 633 -118.02 46.16 76.41
N ILE A 634 -117.98 46.98 77.46
CA ILE A 634 -118.45 48.38 77.42
C ILE A 634 -117.58 49.21 76.47
N ARG A 635 -116.25 49.05 76.49
CA ARG A 635 -115.36 49.75 75.55
C ARG A 635 -115.66 49.38 74.09
N GLU A 636 -115.86 48.10 73.78
CA GLU A 636 -116.19 47.62 72.43
C GLU A 636 -117.61 48.01 71.99
N SER A 637 -118.57 48.10 72.91
CA SER A 637 -119.97 48.45 72.60
C SER A 637 -120.28 49.95 72.60
N VAL A 638 -119.44 50.80 73.22
CA VAL A 638 -119.50 52.27 73.11
C VAL A 638 -118.60 52.79 71.99
N LYS A 639 -117.60 52.02 71.54
CA LYS A 639 -116.75 52.28 70.35
C LYS A 639 -117.50 52.77 69.09
N PRO A 640 -118.72 52.28 68.76
CA PRO A 640 -119.48 52.80 67.63
C PRO A 640 -119.95 54.26 67.81
N MET A 641 -120.09 54.74 69.06
CA MET A 641 -120.48 56.12 69.36
C MET A 641 -119.29 57.10 69.36
N GLU A 642 -118.06 56.63 69.54
CA GLU A 642 -116.84 57.45 69.32
C GLU A 642 -116.69 57.91 67.86
N ASN A 643 -117.29 57.19 66.91
CA ASN A 643 -117.12 57.42 65.47
C ASN A 643 -118.20 58.33 64.82
N ILE A 644 -119.01 59.05 65.59
CA ILE A 644 -120.07 59.95 65.05
C ILE A 644 -119.84 61.38 65.55
N GLU A 645 -118.86 62.06 64.94
CA GLU A 645 -118.47 63.43 65.32
C GLU A 645 -119.35 64.53 64.66
N SER A 646 -120.05 64.22 63.56
CA SER A 646 -121.18 65.02 63.07
C SER A 646 -122.05 64.26 62.06
N ILE A 647 -123.36 64.52 62.06
CA ILE A 647 -124.29 64.05 61.01
C ILE A 647 -124.32 65.09 59.89
N LYS A 648 -123.89 64.73 58.69
CA LYS A 648 -123.95 65.59 57.50
C LYS A 648 -124.75 64.91 56.38
N ILE A 649 -125.93 65.46 56.10
CA ILE A 649 -126.89 64.92 55.12
C ILE A 649 -126.61 65.54 53.74
N LEU A 650 -126.31 64.71 52.75
CA LEU A 650 -126.39 64.90 51.28
C LEU A 650 -126.35 63.47 50.70
N GLN A 651 -127.43 62.80 50.27
CA GLN A 651 -128.57 63.13 49.40
C GLN A 651 -128.21 63.16 47.90
N VAL A 652 -128.85 62.24 47.15
CA VAL A 652 -128.94 62.08 45.67
C VAL A 652 -127.61 61.91 44.89
N ASP A 653 -127.53 61.17 43.77
CA ASP A 653 -128.55 60.44 43.00
C ASP A 653 -127.93 59.21 42.29
N GLY A 654 -128.75 58.24 41.85
CA GLY A 654 -128.31 57.14 40.97
C GLY A 654 -128.55 55.71 41.45
N LEU A 655 -129.80 55.33 41.74
CA LEU A 655 -130.24 53.92 41.65
C LEU A 655 -130.19 53.47 40.17
N PRO A 656 -129.81 52.21 39.83
CA PRO A 656 -130.54 50.99 40.22
C PRO A 656 -129.64 49.78 40.59
N GLY A 657 -130.13 48.64 41.09
CA GLY A 657 -131.49 48.24 41.46
C GLY A 657 -131.73 46.72 41.34
N LEU A 658 -132.16 46.09 42.45
CA LEU A 658 -132.84 44.78 42.60
C LEU A 658 -132.17 43.45 42.15
N ASN A 659 -131.79 42.67 43.16
CA ASN A 659 -131.98 41.21 43.38
C ASN A 659 -132.42 40.28 42.21
N SER A 660 -131.54 39.30 41.92
CA SER A 660 -131.70 37.82 41.99
C SER A 660 -132.95 37.09 41.45
N PRO A 661 -132.87 35.79 41.00
CA PRO A 661 -131.74 34.85 41.10
C PRO A 661 -131.41 34.01 39.83
N SER A 662 -130.15 33.56 39.68
CA SER A 662 -129.78 32.17 39.34
C SER A 662 -128.26 31.96 39.28
N GLU A 663 -127.82 30.87 39.92
CA GLU A 663 -126.52 30.15 39.86
C GLU A 663 -125.26 30.88 39.30
N THR A 664 -124.32 31.10 40.21
CA THR A 664 -123.36 32.22 40.21
C THR A 664 -121.99 31.90 39.60
N GLY A 665 -121.53 32.72 38.64
CA GLY A 665 -120.22 32.59 38.00
C GLY A 665 -119.41 33.90 37.90
N GLY A 666 -118.21 33.81 37.30
CA GLY A 666 -117.33 34.95 36.93
C GLY A 666 -116.37 35.40 38.06
N ALA A 667 -115.04 35.49 37.95
CA ALA A 667 -114.05 35.62 36.86
C ALA A 667 -113.78 37.07 36.35
N GLY A 668 -112.48 37.35 36.09
CA GLY A 668 -111.92 38.65 35.66
C GLY A 668 -111.33 39.45 36.84
N GLY A 669 -110.15 40.07 36.80
CA GLY A 669 -109.32 40.57 35.69
C GLY A 669 -108.97 42.05 35.99
N GLY A 670 -107.84 42.65 35.63
CA GLY A 670 -106.65 42.18 34.91
C GLY A 670 -105.64 43.35 34.75
N GLY A 671 -104.50 43.10 34.10
CA GLY A 671 -103.45 44.10 33.81
C GLY A 671 -102.18 43.92 34.66
N ASN A 672 -100.96 43.94 34.11
CA ASN A 672 -100.55 44.02 32.71
C ASN A 672 -99.25 43.20 32.52
N VAL A 673 -99.26 42.20 31.64
CA VAL A 673 -98.22 41.15 31.56
C VAL A 673 -96.89 41.69 31.00
N SER A 674 -96.90 42.89 30.41
CA SER A 674 -95.68 43.58 29.94
C SER A 674 -95.18 44.68 30.90
N ASP A 675 -95.87 44.99 32.00
CA ASP A 675 -95.43 46.01 32.98
C ASP A 675 -94.80 45.41 34.24
N GLN A 676 -95.26 44.24 34.70
CA GLN A 676 -94.63 43.59 35.87
C GLN A 676 -93.27 42.96 35.54
N VAL A 677 -93.06 42.55 34.28
CA VAL A 677 -91.73 42.20 33.75
C VAL A 677 -90.83 43.44 33.69
N VAL A 678 -91.39 44.62 33.42
CA VAL A 678 -90.63 45.89 33.32
C VAL A 678 -90.32 46.48 34.70
N ASN A 679 -91.24 46.46 35.67
CA ASN A 679 -91.01 47.07 36.99
C ASN A 679 -90.14 46.25 37.98
N SER A 680 -89.81 44.99 37.65
CA SER A 680 -88.72 44.27 38.34
C SER A 680 -87.40 44.29 37.56
N ALA A 681 -87.44 44.41 36.22
CA ALA A 681 -86.26 44.73 35.41
C ALA A 681 -85.74 46.16 35.66
N MET A 682 -86.61 47.10 36.04
CA MET A 682 -86.26 48.47 36.46
C MET A 682 -85.88 48.57 37.95
N LYS A 683 -85.71 47.43 38.65
CA LYS A 683 -84.92 47.36 39.90
C LYS A 683 -83.42 47.19 39.63
N TYR A 684 -83.02 47.09 38.37
CA TYR A 684 -81.67 47.36 37.90
C TYR A 684 -81.56 48.81 37.39
N ARG A 685 -80.33 49.34 37.45
CA ARG A 685 -79.80 50.35 36.52
C ARG A 685 -80.30 51.81 36.65
N THR A 686 -80.03 52.43 37.80
CA THR A 686 -79.79 53.90 37.88
C THR A 686 -78.59 54.28 38.76
N GLN A 687 -77.44 53.68 38.47
CA GLN A 687 -76.18 54.43 38.44
C GLN A 687 -75.56 54.29 37.04
N VAL A 688 -76.20 54.94 36.07
CA VAL A 688 -75.68 55.18 34.72
C VAL A 688 -75.10 56.60 34.67
N ALA A 689 -74.29 56.93 35.68
CA ALA A 689 -73.64 58.23 35.88
C ALA A 689 -72.25 58.10 36.58
N PHE A 690 -71.61 56.94 36.45
CA PHE A 690 -70.18 56.88 36.07
C PHE A 690 -70.06 56.47 34.59
N VAL A 691 -71.10 56.82 33.84
CA VAL A 691 -71.19 56.61 32.41
C VAL A 691 -70.99 58.08 31.96
N ASP A 692 -69.75 58.62 31.99
CA ASP A 692 -68.69 58.72 30.95
C ASP A 692 -67.81 57.48 30.65
N GLY A 693 -68.25 56.30 31.05
CA GLY A 693 -68.43 55.22 30.07
C GLY A 693 -69.55 55.49 29.04
N LEU A 694 -70.35 56.55 29.24
CA LEU A 694 -71.05 57.28 28.16
C LEU A 694 -69.93 57.85 27.28
N MET A 695 -70.22 58.32 26.07
CA MET A 695 -69.19 58.82 25.15
C MET A 695 -68.21 57.75 24.58
N GLU A 696 -68.34 56.46 24.92
CA GLU A 696 -68.59 55.46 23.85
C GLU A 696 -70.01 55.68 23.29
N GLU A 697 -70.96 56.06 24.17
CA GLU A 697 -72.21 56.75 23.81
C GLU A 697 -71.95 58.18 23.29
N ILE A 698 -71.30 58.29 22.13
CA ILE A 698 -71.64 59.25 21.07
C ILE A 698 -71.21 58.69 19.70
N GLY A 699 -70.37 57.65 19.71
CA GLY A 699 -70.59 56.46 18.90
C GLY A 699 -69.79 56.34 17.61
N LEU A 700 -69.55 55.09 17.21
CA LEU A 700 -69.67 54.53 15.85
C LEU A 700 -69.26 53.04 15.91
N PRO A 701 -69.80 52.15 15.05
CA PRO A 701 -69.77 50.72 15.31
C PRO A 701 -68.64 49.94 14.59
N LEU A 702 -68.31 48.78 15.18
CA LEU A 702 -67.90 47.52 14.52
C LEU A 702 -66.55 47.38 13.80
N LYS A 703 -65.95 46.20 14.04
CA LYS A 703 -65.14 45.35 13.14
C LYS A 703 -63.70 45.77 12.76
N ASN A 704 -62.81 44.82 13.10
CA ASN A 704 -61.64 44.35 12.36
C ASN A 704 -60.45 45.32 12.17
N LEU A 705 -59.32 44.70 11.85
CA LEU A 705 -58.06 45.29 11.37
C LEU A 705 -57.33 46.22 12.36
N GLY A 706 -56.31 45.67 13.01
CA GLY A 706 -55.02 45.66 12.32
C GLY A 706 -53.96 46.66 12.77
N SER A 707 -52.78 46.09 13.01
CA SER A 707 -51.45 46.68 12.82
C SER A 707 -50.86 47.62 13.87
N ALA A 708 -49.52 47.66 13.79
CA ALA A 708 -48.62 48.77 14.06
C ALA A 708 -48.12 49.01 15.51
N GLY A 709 -46.86 48.63 15.72
CA GLY A 709 -45.86 49.38 16.50
C GLY A 709 -45.98 49.31 18.04
N GLY A 710 -44.98 48.88 18.81
CA GLY A 710 -43.62 48.43 18.49
C GLY A 710 -42.52 49.32 19.09
N MET A 711 -41.39 48.69 19.42
CA MET A 711 -40.04 49.28 19.57
C MET A 711 -39.75 50.15 20.82
N SER A 712 -38.50 50.29 21.29
CA SER A 712 -37.24 49.52 21.13
C SER A 712 -36.09 50.19 21.92
N PHE A 713 -35.06 49.46 22.36
CA PHE A 713 -33.64 49.88 22.35
C PHE A 713 -32.78 48.60 22.45
N ARG A 714 -32.03 48.11 21.43
CA ARG A 714 -30.84 48.60 20.66
C ARG A 714 -29.47 48.47 21.36
N ASN A 715 -28.67 47.52 20.88
CA ASN A 715 -27.33 47.80 20.33
C ASN A 715 -26.86 46.69 19.34
N PHE A 716 -26.03 47.06 18.35
CA PHE A 716 -25.48 46.28 17.20
C PHE A 716 -23.93 46.13 17.37
N PRO A 717 -23.11 45.55 16.45
CA PRO A 717 -23.33 44.91 15.11
C PRO A 717 -22.87 43.42 15.05
N ALA A 718 -22.79 42.64 13.94
CA ALA A 718 -23.30 42.68 12.54
C ALA A 718 -23.14 41.26 11.89
N VAL A 719 -23.79 41.00 10.73
CA VAL A 719 -23.71 39.75 9.93
C VAL A 719 -23.89 40.08 8.42
N PRO A 720 -23.31 39.32 7.47
CA PRO A 720 -23.74 39.28 6.06
C PRO A 720 -24.28 37.91 5.61
N GLY A 721 -25.42 37.84 4.89
CA GLY A 721 -25.98 36.55 4.43
C GLY A 721 -27.36 36.49 3.73
N ALA A 722 -27.77 37.54 2.99
CA ALA A 722 -28.83 37.60 1.96
C ALA A 722 -30.13 36.71 2.01
N LYS A 723 -31.30 37.38 2.17
CA LYS A 723 -32.59 37.33 1.39
C LYS A 723 -33.17 35.96 0.93
N SER A 724 -34.49 35.70 0.95
CA SER A 724 -35.71 36.56 1.01
C SER A 724 -36.95 35.79 1.53
N GLY A 725 -37.97 36.54 1.98
CA GLY A 725 -39.31 36.07 2.40
C GLY A 725 -40.11 35.23 1.38
N LYS A 726 -41.32 34.75 1.72
CA LYS A 726 -42.45 35.46 2.37
C LYS A 726 -43.45 34.48 3.04
N ASP A 727 -44.23 35.01 4.00
CA ASP A 727 -45.62 34.66 4.42
C ASP A 727 -45.91 33.14 4.68
N ASP A 728 -46.14 32.58 5.87
CA ASP A 728 -46.95 32.97 7.08
C ASP A 728 -48.43 33.30 6.72
N ASP A 729 -49.48 32.80 7.39
CA ASP A 729 -49.61 31.99 8.63
C ASP A 729 -49.35 30.47 8.53
#